data_AF-A0A9E1L222-F1
#
_entry.id   AF-A0A9E1L222-F1
#
_cell.length_a   1.000
_cell.length_b   1.000
_cell.length_c   1.000
_cell.angle_alpha   90.00
_cell.angle_beta   90.00
_cell.angle_gamma   90.00
#
_symmetry.space_group_name_H-M   'P 1'
#
loop_
_entity.id
_entity.type
_entity.pdbx_description
1 polymer ?
#
loop_
_entity_poly.entity_id
_entity_poly.type
_entity_poly.pdbx_seq_one_letter_code
_entity_poly.pdbx_strand_id
1 'polypeptide(L)'
;MKKILTNVLLAFFLVILSVTFGSRLWAEENEVCLDCHEGDEVPTHIFEPDTIGWDYRHDPEADPAEIDIVSFEKAAHGKLQCTECHTNATETHDEDEIVIKKVECKSCHKEEYKEYQKTVHGEAMFKRKDRFAPDCTSCHGHHYIYPASDKNSSVYVLNIPETCGRCHKEGTAMTETHEISQVAVVENYSMSIHGKALFKQGLTVAPTCTTCHGEHDIFRHEDAESKINEANVATTCTQCHSLIEETHQKIVKGRLWEKIPGQLPPCVECHSPHTLRQAIYDKTITDRMCLECHTNPKLKPIEEKLSKSLYMSRTEHEDSVHAEVPCVKCHYDIHSESDKACKEIDAFNQYLAADGTNKDLACKDLEPVKCAACHEGEVTAYDASTHGKLMAEKDGDVPSCVDCHGKHNTLSKKNVQSSTFPKNVPDLCGECHKDGGKSAIRGNTKETEIMINYTNSTHGRALLDSGLLVSATCVSCHMPHKILPGNDIESSIFHENLPATCANCHLGIFEVFKNSVHSPLVTKTDQLLPACNDCHTSHTIQRHDTSQFRLNTVDQCGKCHEKLLPSYFETYHGKASKLGEGAVANCADCHGSHDIHKADQPSSTLHKDNKIQTCSKCHVGVNEAFTDYLPHASHNDRENYPLLFYAFWSMTGLLIGTFALFGLHTLLWFIRLIIDHAKNGSNGNKQLHAQEKHYRRFDVTHTVLHLMIIVSFLTLALTGMTLKFTENEFFMAVSQILGGPIITGYLHRFAAVITFFYFSFHLFRLFTLFSKREITLKGLLTEEYSMIPLPRDLKELVQNLKYFFGKGEAPKLGRWTYWEKFDYMAVFWGVTVIGLTGLVLWFPEAATIVLPGWAINVAAIIHSDEALLATGFIFTIHFFNTHLRPGKFPMDTVIFTQKIPLSVFKEERSREYEQVLASGELENKLENPPSKGHLFYSKLFGFIFLTTGIVIVAAILYSVLFAYRG
;
A
#
# COMPACT_ATOMS: atom_id res chain seq x y z
N MET A 1 57.28 -50.74 -21.83
CA MET A 1 56.06 -50.12 -21.27
C MET A 1 56.07 -48.59 -21.27
N LYS A 2 57.14 -47.88 -20.87
CA LYS A 2 57.16 -46.40 -20.89
C LYS A 2 57.06 -45.74 -22.28
N LYS A 3 57.65 -46.31 -23.35
CA LYS A 3 57.55 -45.75 -24.72
C LYS A 3 56.20 -45.96 -25.43
N ILE A 4 55.41 -46.94 -25.00
CA ILE A 4 54.08 -47.22 -25.60
C ILE A 4 53.02 -46.30 -24.98
N LEU A 5 53.12 -46.00 -23.68
CA LEU A 5 52.19 -45.10 -23.01
C LEU A 5 52.34 -43.64 -23.48
N THR A 6 53.57 -43.18 -23.78
CA THR A 6 53.81 -41.83 -24.31
C THR A 6 53.29 -41.67 -25.75
N ASN A 7 53.41 -42.70 -26.59
CA ASN A 7 52.91 -42.64 -27.97
C ASN A 7 51.38 -42.78 -28.05
N VAL A 8 50.75 -43.51 -27.12
CA VAL A 8 49.28 -43.60 -27.03
C VAL A 8 48.70 -42.29 -26.50
N LEU A 9 49.33 -41.63 -25.52
CA LEU A 9 48.90 -40.31 -25.05
C LEU A 9 49.11 -39.21 -26.09
N LEU A 10 50.19 -39.25 -26.89
CA LEU A 10 50.41 -38.29 -27.98
C LEU A 10 49.41 -38.50 -29.13
N ALA A 11 49.08 -39.76 -29.46
CA ALA A 11 48.07 -40.08 -30.48
C ALA A 11 46.65 -39.71 -30.01
N PHE A 12 46.32 -39.87 -28.72
CA PHE A 12 45.04 -39.44 -28.18
C PHE A 12 44.93 -37.90 -28.13
N PHE A 13 46.02 -37.19 -27.84
CA PHE A 13 46.06 -35.73 -27.87
C PHE A 13 45.97 -35.17 -29.30
N LEU A 14 46.60 -35.82 -30.29
CA LEU A 14 46.49 -35.46 -31.70
C LEU A 14 45.12 -35.78 -32.31
N VAL A 15 44.48 -36.88 -31.91
CA VAL A 15 43.12 -37.21 -32.35
C VAL A 15 42.09 -36.25 -31.75
N ILE A 16 42.23 -35.88 -30.47
CA ILE A 16 41.38 -34.86 -29.85
C ILE A 16 41.62 -33.48 -30.49
N LEU A 17 42.86 -33.11 -30.83
CA LEU A 17 43.13 -31.88 -31.59
C LEU A 17 42.51 -31.93 -32.99
N SER A 18 42.51 -33.07 -33.69
CA SER A 18 41.93 -33.20 -35.03
C SER A 18 40.39 -33.27 -35.05
N VAL A 19 39.76 -33.66 -33.95
CA VAL A 19 38.28 -33.66 -33.80
C VAL A 19 37.78 -32.30 -33.27
N THR A 20 38.62 -31.48 -32.63
CA THR A 20 38.28 -30.10 -32.27
C THR A 20 38.71 -29.06 -33.31
N PHE A 21 39.60 -29.39 -34.25
CA PHE A 21 39.98 -28.53 -35.39
C PHE A 21 39.42 -28.97 -36.76
N GLY A 22 38.68 -30.07 -36.81
CA GLY A 22 38.12 -30.63 -38.07
C GLY A 22 36.84 -29.98 -38.59
N SER A 23 36.32 -28.94 -37.93
CA SER A 23 35.10 -28.21 -38.36
C SER A 23 35.20 -26.69 -38.25
N ARG A 24 36.42 -26.13 -38.23
CA ARG A 24 36.66 -24.66 -38.25
C ARG A 24 37.39 -24.21 -39.52
N LEU A 25 36.95 -24.72 -40.66
CA LEU A 25 37.36 -24.24 -41.98
C LEU A 25 36.07 -24.08 -42.81
N TRP A 26 35.17 -23.18 -42.37
CA TRP A 26 34.08 -22.50 -43.12
C TRP A 26 33.25 -21.62 -42.15
N ALA A 27 33.89 -20.84 -41.27
CA ALA A 27 33.16 -19.98 -40.30
C ALA A 27 33.79 -18.59 -40.15
N GLU A 28 34.54 -18.13 -41.17
CA GLU A 28 35.32 -16.88 -41.08
C GLU A 28 34.63 -15.68 -41.78
N GLU A 29 33.50 -15.87 -42.49
CA GLU A 29 32.91 -14.79 -43.31
C GLU A 29 31.83 -13.95 -42.59
N ASN A 30 30.97 -14.52 -41.74
CA ASN A 30 29.91 -13.76 -41.05
C ASN A 30 30.40 -13.02 -39.79
N GLU A 31 31.37 -13.58 -39.05
CA GLU A 31 31.89 -12.95 -37.81
C GLU A 31 32.46 -11.55 -38.10
N VAL A 32 33.12 -11.37 -39.24
CA VAL A 32 33.67 -10.07 -39.68
C VAL A 32 32.57 -9.02 -39.87
N CYS A 33 31.39 -9.41 -40.37
CA CYS A 33 30.26 -8.49 -40.49
C CYS A 33 29.64 -8.19 -39.12
N LEU A 34 29.46 -9.21 -38.28
CA LEU A 34 28.80 -9.10 -36.98
C LEU A 34 29.62 -8.28 -35.97
N ASP A 35 30.96 -8.29 -36.06
CA ASP A 35 31.83 -7.45 -35.22
C ASP A 35 31.49 -5.94 -35.30
N CYS A 36 30.89 -5.49 -36.40
CA CYS A 36 30.46 -4.10 -36.61
C CYS A 36 28.93 -3.92 -36.62
N HIS A 37 28.18 -5.01 -36.80
CA HIS A 37 26.73 -5.02 -36.96
C HIS A 37 26.01 -5.70 -35.78
N GLU A 38 26.67 -5.97 -34.65
CA GLU A 38 26.07 -6.52 -33.42
C GLU A 38 26.41 -5.59 -32.22
N GLY A 39 25.40 -5.05 -31.51
CA GLY A 39 25.56 -4.21 -30.31
C GLY A 39 25.14 -2.74 -30.42
N ASP A 40 25.40 -1.95 -29.36
CA ASP A 40 24.84 -0.60 -29.16
C ASP A 40 25.46 0.53 -30.03
N GLU A 41 26.59 0.27 -30.71
CA GLU A 41 27.35 1.27 -31.51
C GLU A 41 27.50 0.83 -32.99
N VAL A 42 26.38 0.73 -33.71
CA VAL A 42 26.37 0.33 -35.14
C VAL A 42 26.46 1.51 -36.12
N PRO A 43 27.15 1.38 -37.27
CA PRO A 43 27.25 2.44 -38.28
C PRO A 43 25.91 2.77 -38.94
N THR A 44 25.65 4.04 -39.25
CA THR A 44 24.46 4.44 -40.01
C THR A 44 24.63 4.17 -41.50
N HIS A 45 23.74 3.38 -42.10
CA HIS A 45 23.73 3.15 -43.54
C HIS A 45 23.22 4.41 -44.29
N ILE A 46 24.05 4.97 -45.18
CA ILE A 46 23.62 5.97 -46.16
C ILE A 46 23.09 5.23 -47.39
N PHE A 47 21.77 5.12 -47.52
CA PHE A 47 21.15 4.59 -48.74
C PHE A 47 21.05 5.70 -49.81
N GLU A 48 21.28 5.36 -51.09
CA GLU A 48 21.07 6.29 -52.19
C GLU A 48 19.59 6.76 -52.25
N PRO A 49 19.31 8.08 -52.29
CA PRO A 49 17.96 8.63 -52.18
C PRO A 49 17.04 8.40 -53.39
N ASP A 50 17.52 7.76 -54.47
CA ASP A 50 16.81 7.62 -55.74
C ASP A 50 16.19 6.22 -55.98
N THR A 51 16.17 5.33 -54.99
CA THR A 51 15.50 4.02 -55.15
C THR A 51 13.99 4.12 -54.95
N ILE A 52 13.23 3.79 -56.00
CA ILE A 52 11.77 3.61 -55.92
C ILE A 52 11.46 2.45 -54.96
N GLY A 53 10.87 2.80 -53.82
CA GLY A 53 10.56 1.94 -52.67
C GLY A 53 10.24 2.81 -51.46
N TRP A 54 9.59 2.24 -50.46
CA TRP A 54 9.02 2.94 -49.30
C TRP A 54 9.96 4.00 -48.69
N ASP A 55 9.49 5.24 -48.59
CA ASP A 55 10.23 6.37 -48.03
C ASP A 55 10.39 6.22 -46.51
N TYR A 56 11.57 5.79 -46.07
CA TYR A 56 11.99 5.60 -44.67
C TYR A 56 11.82 6.83 -43.77
N ARG A 57 11.53 8.02 -44.31
CA ARG A 57 11.46 9.27 -43.54
C ARG A 57 10.28 9.37 -42.55
N HIS A 58 9.42 8.36 -42.45
CA HIS A 58 8.24 8.37 -41.56
C HIS A 58 8.16 7.20 -40.58
N ASP A 59 9.20 6.36 -40.47
CA ASP A 59 9.32 5.36 -39.42
C ASP A 59 10.56 5.62 -38.56
N PRO A 60 10.41 6.14 -37.34
CA PRO A 60 11.52 6.38 -36.43
C PRO A 60 12.16 5.08 -35.89
N GLU A 61 11.60 3.90 -36.19
CA GLU A 61 12.11 2.58 -35.78
C GLU A 61 12.73 1.78 -36.94
N ALA A 62 12.83 2.36 -38.14
CA ALA A 62 13.35 1.64 -39.30
C ALA A 62 14.90 1.53 -39.29
N ASP A 63 15.33 0.40 -38.74
CA ASP A 63 16.60 -0.33 -38.89
C ASP A 63 17.85 0.36 -38.27
N PRO A 64 18.09 0.23 -36.95
CA PRO A 64 19.47 0.24 -36.49
C PRO A 64 20.21 -0.85 -37.26
N ALA A 65 21.43 -0.57 -37.73
CA ALA A 65 22.28 -1.53 -38.44
C ALA A 65 22.74 -2.72 -37.56
N GLU A 66 21.97 -3.04 -36.52
CA GLU A 66 22.16 -4.06 -35.53
C GLU A 66 21.41 -5.34 -35.93
N ILE A 67 22.17 -6.43 -36.07
CA ILE A 67 21.73 -7.76 -36.41
C ILE A 67 21.91 -8.63 -35.17
N ASP A 68 20.81 -9.02 -34.53
CA ASP A 68 20.80 -10.07 -33.51
C ASP A 68 20.97 -11.43 -34.20
N ILE A 69 22.17 -11.99 -34.07
CA ILE A 69 22.53 -13.25 -34.71
C ILE A 69 21.62 -14.40 -34.25
N VAL A 70 21.16 -14.38 -33.00
CA VAL A 70 20.29 -15.43 -32.43
C VAL A 70 18.91 -15.44 -33.08
N SER A 71 18.40 -14.28 -33.47
CA SER A 71 17.14 -14.15 -34.22
C SER A 71 17.35 -14.42 -35.71
N PHE A 72 18.46 -13.96 -36.29
CA PHE A 72 18.79 -14.20 -37.70
C PHE A 72 18.94 -15.70 -38.00
N GLU A 73 19.62 -16.46 -37.14
CA GLU A 73 19.80 -17.92 -37.31
C GLU A 73 18.48 -18.70 -37.35
N LYS A 74 17.40 -18.15 -36.78
CA LYS A 74 16.05 -18.74 -36.79
C LYS A 74 15.23 -18.34 -38.02
N ALA A 75 15.68 -17.34 -38.78
CA ALA A 75 15.03 -16.94 -40.03
C ALA A 75 15.18 -18.04 -41.11
N ALA A 76 14.33 -17.99 -42.13
CA ALA A 76 14.36 -18.93 -43.26
C ALA A 76 15.72 -18.90 -44.00
N HIS A 77 16.39 -17.76 -44.00
CA HIS A 77 17.71 -17.54 -44.58
C HIS A 77 18.87 -17.60 -43.57
N GLY A 78 18.61 -17.95 -42.30
CA GLY A 78 19.60 -17.90 -41.22
C GLY A 78 20.82 -18.81 -41.36
N LYS A 79 20.84 -19.67 -42.40
CA LYS A 79 21.98 -20.53 -42.75
C LYS A 79 22.86 -19.96 -43.87
N LEU A 80 22.43 -18.87 -44.51
CA LEU A 80 23.19 -18.20 -45.56
C LEU A 80 24.28 -17.30 -44.93
N GLN A 81 25.39 -17.14 -45.64
CA GLN A 81 26.38 -16.12 -45.30
C GLN A 81 25.85 -14.73 -45.68
N CYS A 82 26.27 -13.69 -44.96
CA CYS A 82 25.88 -12.29 -45.23
C CYS A 82 26.20 -11.89 -46.68
N THR A 83 27.34 -12.35 -47.21
CA THR A 83 27.82 -12.11 -48.59
C THR A 83 27.01 -12.85 -49.66
N GLU A 84 26.27 -13.92 -49.32
CA GLU A 84 25.39 -14.62 -50.27
C GLU A 84 24.15 -13.79 -50.63
N CYS A 85 23.68 -12.94 -49.70
CA CYS A 85 22.63 -11.97 -49.93
C CYS A 85 23.19 -10.62 -50.38
N HIS A 86 24.25 -10.14 -49.71
CA HIS A 86 24.95 -8.90 -50.02
C HIS A 86 26.16 -9.17 -50.91
N THR A 87 25.91 -9.55 -52.15
CA THR A 87 26.96 -9.92 -53.13
C THR A 87 27.99 -8.82 -53.43
N ASN A 88 27.76 -7.58 -52.98
CA ASN A 88 28.70 -6.46 -53.09
C ASN A 88 29.35 -6.06 -51.76
N ALA A 89 29.11 -6.80 -50.67
CA ALA A 89 29.83 -6.66 -49.41
C ALA A 89 31.21 -7.32 -49.51
N THR A 90 32.24 -6.66 -48.98
CA THR A 90 33.61 -7.17 -48.96
C THR A 90 34.21 -7.04 -47.55
N GLU A 91 35.19 -7.87 -47.20
CA GLU A 91 35.83 -7.91 -45.86
C GLU A 91 36.47 -6.57 -45.43
N THR A 92 36.83 -5.69 -46.39
CA THR A 92 37.33 -4.35 -46.11
C THR A 92 36.41 -3.31 -46.75
N HIS A 93 35.79 -2.46 -45.94
CA HIS A 93 35.12 -1.26 -46.41
C HIS A 93 36.12 -0.10 -46.32
N ASP A 94 36.50 0.53 -47.44
CA ASP A 94 37.23 1.81 -47.39
C ASP A 94 36.31 2.85 -46.74
N GLU A 95 36.86 3.62 -45.77
CA GLU A 95 36.13 4.49 -44.82
C GLU A 95 35.20 5.57 -45.45
N ASP A 96 35.14 5.71 -46.78
CA ASP A 96 34.37 6.79 -47.40
C ASP A 96 33.45 6.44 -48.58
N GLU A 97 33.31 5.19 -49.08
CA GLU A 97 32.47 5.01 -50.30
C GLU A 97 31.93 3.60 -50.66
N ILE A 98 31.58 2.73 -49.71
CA ILE A 98 30.86 1.47 -50.05
C ILE A 98 29.40 1.52 -49.60
N VAL A 99 28.52 1.74 -50.58
CA VAL A 99 27.07 1.55 -50.45
C VAL A 99 26.77 0.06 -50.62
N ILE A 100 26.38 -0.62 -49.53
CA ILE A 100 25.82 -1.97 -49.61
C ILE A 100 24.55 -1.90 -50.46
N LYS A 101 24.51 -2.66 -51.55
CA LYS A 101 23.36 -2.64 -52.45
C LYS A 101 22.21 -3.39 -51.79
N LYS A 102 20.99 -2.90 -52.05
CA LYS A 102 19.77 -3.59 -51.65
C LYS A 102 19.75 -5.02 -52.20
N VAL A 103 19.40 -5.97 -51.35
CA VAL A 103 19.30 -7.39 -51.70
C VAL A 103 18.23 -7.61 -52.77
N GLU A 104 18.57 -8.36 -53.80
CA GLU A 104 17.70 -8.67 -54.93
C GLU A 104 17.15 -10.09 -54.80
N CYS A 105 16.01 -10.23 -54.13
CA CYS A 105 15.38 -11.53 -53.86
C CYS A 105 15.14 -12.37 -55.13
N LYS A 106 14.97 -11.73 -56.30
CA LYS A 106 14.78 -12.37 -57.61
C LYS A 106 15.95 -13.26 -58.05
N SER A 107 17.13 -13.08 -57.46
CA SER A 107 18.30 -13.93 -57.75
C SER A 107 18.01 -15.39 -57.41
N CYS A 108 17.27 -15.63 -56.33
CA CYS A 108 16.87 -16.95 -55.84
C CYS A 108 15.37 -17.25 -56.02
N HIS A 109 14.48 -16.26 -55.88
CA HIS A 109 13.01 -16.40 -55.97
C HIS A 109 12.45 -15.89 -57.30
N LYS A 110 12.81 -16.56 -58.41
CA LYS A 110 12.52 -16.08 -59.77
C LYS A 110 11.04 -16.16 -60.13
N GLU A 111 10.36 -17.23 -59.72
CA GLU A 111 8.95 -17.44 -60.09
C GLU A 111 8.04 -16.52 -59.27
N GLU A 112 8.27 -16.42 -57.96
CA GLU A 112 7.52 -15.54 -57.06
C GLU A 112 7.71 -14.06 -57.47
N TYR A 113 8.93 -13.68 -57.86
CA TYR A 113 9.19 -12.33 -58.36
C TYR A 113 8.42 -12.03 -59.66
N LYS A 114 8.32 -13.01 -60.57
CA LYS A 114 7.59 -12.89 -61.83
C LYS A 114 6.08 -12.82 -61.62
N GLU A 115 5.55 -13.50 -60.60
CA GLU A 115 4.15 -13.38 -60.19
C GLU A 115 3.87 -12.01 -59.58
N TYR A 116 4.68 -11.58 -58.60
CA TYR A 116 4.57 -10.28 -57.97
C TYR A 116 4.57 -9.13 -58.99
N GLN A 117 5.40 -9.18 -60.02
CA GLN A 117 5.46 -8.16 -61.09
C GLN A 117 4.12 -7.90 -61.80
N LYS A 118 3.21 -8.88 -61.82
CA LYS A 118 1.90 -8.76 -62.47
C LYS A 118 0.81 -8.22 -61.55
N THR A 119 1.07 -8.19 -60.24
CA THR A 119 0.11 -7.74 -59.22
C THR A 119 -0.12 -6.23 -59.28
N VAL A 120 -1.11 -5.74 -58.54
CA VAL A 120 -1.35 -4.29 -58.40
C VAL A 120 -0.16 -3.57 -57.75
N HIS A 121 0.52 -4.24 -56.80
CA HIS A 121 1.70 -3.70 -56.13
C HIS A 121 2.92 -3.69 -57.06
N GLY A 122 3.16 -4.79 -57.78
CA GLY A 122 4.21 -4.85 -58.79
C GLY A 122 3.98 -3.86 -59.94
N GLU A 123 2.74 -3.70 -60.41
CA GLU A 123 2.42 -2.68 -61.40
C GLU A 123 2.69 -1.26 -60.88
N ALA A 124 2.27 -0.97 -59.64
CA ALA A 124 2.52 0.33 -59.02
C ALA A 124 4.03 0.60 -58.90
N MET A 125 4.80 -0.39 -58.47
CA MET A 125 6.26 -0.30 -58.30
C MET A 125 6.98 -0.15 -59.65
N PHE A 126 6.75 -1.06 -60.60
CA PHE A 126 7.55 -1.15 -61.83
C PHE A 126 7.04 -0.28 -62.97
N LYS A 127 5.71 -0.13 -63.14
CA LYS A 127 5.14 0.66 -64.24
C LYS A 127 4.90 2.10 -63.83
N ARG A 128 4.34 2.33 -62.64
CA ARG A 128 3.95 3.67 -62.17
C ARG A 128 5.04 4.38 -61.37
N LYS A 129 6.07 3.63 -60.95
CA LYS A 129 7.17 4.14 -60.13
C LYS A 129 6.66 4.81 -58.86
N ASP A 130 5.59 4.25 -58.29
CA ASP A 130 4.98 4.75 -57.07
C ASP A 130 5.88 4.43 -55.88
N ARG A 131 6.30 5.48 -55.16
CA ARG A 131 7.18 5.38 -53.99
C ARG A 131 6.52 4.69 -52.79
N PHE A 132 5.20 4.56 -52.77
CA PHE A 132 4.46 3.89 -51.70
C PHE A 132 4.11 2.44 -52.04
N ALA A 133 4.49 1.94 -53.21
CA ALA A 133 4.28 0.55 -53.58
C ALA A 133 5.12 -0.37 -52.67
N PRO A 134 4.51 -1.37 -51.99
CA PRO A 134 5.23 -2.26 -51.10
C PRO A 134 6.03 -3.28 -51.91
N ASP A 135 7.25 -3.59 -51.48
CA ASP A 135 8.11 -4.61 -52.07
C ASP A 135 8.14 -5.91 -51.27
N CYS A 136 9.01 -6.85 -51.64
CA CYS A 136 9.15 -8.13 -50.95
C CYS A 136 9.44 -7.97 -49.45
N THR A 137 10.31 -7.00 -49.08
CA THR A 137 10.72 -6.76 -47.69
C THR A 137 9.62 -6.08 -46.87
N SER A 138 8.76 -5.31 -47.53
CA SER A 138 7.60 -4.66 -46.88
C SER A 138 6.60 -5.69 -46.32
N CYS A 139 6.52 -6.87 -46.93
CA CYS A 139 5.63 -7.94 -46.49
C CYS A 139 6.34 -9.05 -45.70
N HIS A 140 7.57 -9.42 -46.06
CA HIS A 140 8.31 -10.54 -45.45
C HIS A 140 9.32 -10.14 -44.37
N GLY A 141 9.67 -8.85 -44.29
CA GLY A 141 10.75 -8.33 -43.44
C GLY A 141 12.10 -8.29 -44.17
N HIS A 142 13.13 -7.85 -43.44
CA HIS A 142 14.49 -7.65 -43.94
C HIS A 142 15.42 -8.82 -43.55
N HIS A 143 16.18 -8.69 -42.46
CA HIS A 143 17.07 -9.76 -41.99
C HIS A 143 16.32 -10.91 -41.29
N TYR A 144 15.15 -10.64 -40.69
CA TYR A 144 14.39 -11.61 -39.90
C TYR A 144 13.17 -12.18 -40.65
N ILE A 145 13.39 -12.74 -41.84
CA ILE A 145 12.33 -13.36 -42.65
C ILE A 145 12.05 -14.77 -42.13
N TYR A 146 11.03 -14.95 -41.30
CA TYR A 146 10.64 -16.25 -40.76
C TYR A 146 9.72 -17.04 -41.69
N PRO A 147 9.75 -18.39 -41.66
CA PRO A 147 8.80 -19.24 -42.40
C PRO A 147 7.35 -18.90 -42.06
N ALA A 148 6.43 -18.96 -43.03
CA ALA A 148 5.01 -18.61 -42.82
C ALA A 148 4.27 -19.44 -41.75
N SER A 149 4.83 -20.59 -41.34
CA SER A 149 4.32 -21.40 -40.23
C SER A 149 4.76 -20.90 -38.85
N ASP A 150 5.76 -20.02 -38.78
CA ASP A 150 6.28 -19.45 -37.55
C ASP A 150 5.41 -18.27 -37.12
N LYS A 151 5.07 -18.20 -35.83
CA LYS A 151 4.21 -17.14 -35.27
C LYS A 151 4.84 -15.75 -35.32
N ASN A 152 6.17 -15.66 -35.40
CA ASN A 152 6.91 -14.42 -35.52
C ASN A 152 7.01 -13.93 -36.97
N SER A 153 6.57 -14.72 -37.96
CA SER A 153 6.55 -14.29 -39.35
C SER A 153 5.50 -13.22 -39.58
N SER A 154 5.84 -12.14 -40.28
CA SER A 154 4.88 -11.11 -40.71
C SER A 154 3.77 -11.69 -41.60
N VAL A 155 4.03 -12.81 -42.28
CA VAL A 155 3.05 -13.52 -43.12
C VAL A 155 2.41 -14.72 -42.40
N TYR A 156 2.62 -14.85 -41.09
CA TYR A 156 1.85 -15.80 -40.29
C TYR A 156 0.37 -15.43 -40.29
N VAL A 157 -0.52 -16.41 -40.30
CA VAL A 157 -1.97 -16.20 -40.49
C VAL A 157 -2.61 -15.18 -39.53
N LEU A 158 -2.14 -15.09 -38.28
CA LEU A 158 -2.63 -14.08 -37.32
C LEU A 158 -2.07 -12.67 -37.58
N ASN A 159 -0.93 -12.57 -38.26
CA ASN A 159 -0.20 -11.32 -38.49
C ASN A 159 -0.55 -10.70 -39.87
N ILE A 160 -1.14 -11.46 -40.80
CA ILE A 160 -1.51 -11.00 -42.15
C ILE A 160 -2.32 -9.68 -42.13
N PRO A 161 -3.38 -9.52 -41.31
CA PRO A 161 -4.15 -8.26 -41.32
C PRO A 161 -3.32 -7.04 -40.88
N GLU A 162 -2.35 -7.24 -39.98
CA GLU A 162 -1.43 -6.19 -39.55
C GLU A 162 -0.43 -5.85 -40.67
N THR A 163 0.15 -6.86 -41.32
CA THR A 163 1.07 -6.69 -42.45
C THR A 163 0.45 -5.90 -43.59
N CYS A 164 -0.79 -6.23 -43.98
CA CYS A 164 -1.53 -5.44 -44.96
C CYS A 164 -1.89 -4.04 -44.41
N GLY A 165 -2.22 -3.97 -43.11
CA GLY A 165 -2.62 -2.74 -42.42
C GLY A 165 -1.53 -1.68 -42.32
N ARG A 166 -0.24 -2.02 -42.41
CA ARG A 166 0.85 -1.05 -42.48
C ARG A 166 0.69 -0.03 -43.62
N CYS A 167 -0.03 -0.39 -44.68
CA CYS A 167 -0.34 0.52 -45.80
C CYS A 167 -1.84 0.70 -46.05
N HIS A 168 -2.70 -0.24 -45.66
CA HIS A 168 -4.15 -0.18 -45.92
C HIS A 168 -5.00 0.26 -44.72
N LYS A 169 -4.37 0.63 -43.60
CA LYS A 169 -5.04 1.25 -42.45
C LYS A 169 -5.12 2.76 -42.62
N GLU A 170 -6.18 3.35 -42.09
CA GLU A 170 -6.48 4.78 -42.14
C GLU A 170 -5.39 5.60 -41.46
N GLY A 171 -5.03 6.72 -42.07
CA GLY A 171 -3.95 7.59 -41.59
C GLY A 171 -2.55 7.12 -41.99
N THR A 172 -2.43 6.10 -42.83
CA THR A 172 -1.16 5.75 -43.47
C THR A 172 -0.95 6.62 -44.71
N ALA A 173 0.31 6.92 -45.05
CA ALA A 173 0.67 7.73 -46.20
C ALA A 173 0.04 7.22 -47.51
N MET A 174 -0.17 5.91 -47.64
CA MET A 174 -0.86 5.30 -48.79
C MET A 174 -2.36 5.68 -48.80
N THR A 175 -3.09 5.51 -47.70
CA THR A 175 -4.51 5.89 -47.61
C THR A 175 -4.77 7.40 -47.72
N GLU A 176 -3.80 8.24 -47.36
CA GLU A 176 -3.92 9.70 -47.44
C GLU A 176 -3.62 10.26 -48.84
N THR A 177 -2.76 9.58 -49.60
CA THR A 177 -2.28 10.08 -50.92
C THR A 177 -2.97 9.40 -52.10
N HIS A 178 -3.61 8.26 -51.89
CA HIS A 178 -4.25 7.47 -52.94
C HIS A 178 -5.72 7.20 -52.62
N GLU A 179 -6.57 7.29 -53.65
CA GLU A 179 -7.98 6.92 -53.53
C GLU A 179 -8.13 5.40 -53.46
N ILE A 180 -8.39 4.88 -52.26
CA ILE A 180 -8.72 3.49 -52.01
C ILE A 180 -10.24 3.36 -51.88
N SER A 181 -10.81 2.34 -52.51
CA SER A 181 -12.25 2.18 -52.68
C SER A 181 -13.05 1.89 -51.39
N GLN A 182 -12.36 1.63 -50.28
CA GLN A 182 -12.97 1.28 -48.99
C GLN A 182 -12.20 1.97 -47.85
N VAL A 183 -12.93 2.36 -46.80
CA VAL A 183 -12.41 3.02 -45.60
C VAL A 183 -12.61 2.08 -44.39
N ALA A 184 -11.77 2.23 -43.38
CA ALA A 184 -11.67 1.42 -42.18
C ALA A 184 -11.39 -0.07 -42.44
N VAL A 185 -10.68 -0.45 -43.51
CA VAL A 185 -10.68 -1.85 -44.00
C VAL A 185 -10.15 -2.86 -42.98
N VAL A 186 -9.05 -2.55 -42.29
CA VAL A 186 -8.46 -3.44 -41.28
C VAL A 186 -9.35 -3.57 -40.05
N GLU A 187 -9.93 -2.45 -39.60
CA GLU A 187 -10.83 -2.41 -38.46
C GLU A 187 -12.14 -3.14 -38.75
N ASN A 188 -12.72 -2.87 -39.93
CA ASN A 188 -13.90 -3.52 -40.45
C ASN A 188 -13.70 -5.05 -40.54
N TYR A 189 -12.61 -5.51 -41.16
CA TYR A 189 -12.27 -6.93 -41.21
C TYR A 189 -12.17 -7.54 -39.81
N SER A 190 -11.50 -6.87 -38.86
CA SER A 190 -11.33 -7.34 -37.48
C SER A 190 -12.67 -7.50 -36.74
N MET A 191 -13.67 -6.70 -37.10
CA MET A 191 -15.04 -6.81 -36.59
C MET A 191 -15.88 -7.88 -37.30
N SER A 192 -15.51 -8.29 -38.51
CA SER A 192 -16.22 -9.32 -39.27
C SER A 192 -16.23 -10.67 -38.55
N ILE A 193 -17.08 -11.60 -39.01
CA ILE A 193 -17.10 -12.96 -38.44
C ILE A 193 -15.77 -13.69 -38.65
N HIS A 194 -15.06 -13.42 -39.76
CA HIS A 194 -13.74 -13.98 -40.03
C HIS A 194 -12.67 -13.37 -39.11
N GLY A 195 -12.68 -12.05 -38.92
CA GLY A 195 -11.78 -11.37 -37.97
C GLY A 195 -12.03 -11.79 -36.52
N LYS A 196 -13.30 -11.94 -36.10
CA LYS A 196 -13.66 -12.48 -34.78
C LYS A 196 -13.19 -13.93 -34.61
N ALA A 197 -13.36 -14.77 -35.63
CA ALA A 197 -12.86 -16.15 -35.61
C ALA A 197 -11.32 -16.19 -35.49
N LEU A 198 -10.62 -15.34 -36.25
CA LEU A 198 -9.17 -15.26 -36.26
C LEU A 198 -8.62 -14.71 -34.93
N PHE A 199 -9.05 -13.52 -34.52
CA PHE A 199 -8.46 -12.80 -33.37
C PHE A 199 -9.07 -13.15 -32.01
N LYS A 200 -10.40 -13.38 -31.94
CA LYS A 200 -11.06 -13.67 -30.66
C LYS A 200 -11.13 -15.17 -30.35
N GLN A 201 -11.30 -16.00 -31.37
CA GLN A 201 -11.43 -17.46 -31.20
C GLN A 201 -10.12 -18.21 -31.50
N GLY A 202 -9.10 -17.53 -32.04
CA GLY A 202 -7.81 -18.14 -32.37
C GLY A 202 -7.86 -19.16 -33.50
N LEU A 203 -8.91 -19.13 -34.33
CA LEU A 203 -9.10 -20.08 -35.42
C LEU A 203 -8.22 -19.68 -36.61
N THR A 204 -7.05 -20.31 -36.72
CA THR A 204 -6.09 -20.10 -37.82
C THR A 204 -6.60 -20.54 -39.19
N VAL A 205 -7.74 -21.25 -39.24
CA VAL A 205 -8.44 -21.62 -40.48
C VAL A 205 -9.37 -20.50 -40.98
N ALA A 206 -9.55 -19.42 -40.22
CA ALA A 206 -10.38 -18.30 -40.62
C ALA A 206 -9.76 -17.58 -41.85
N PRO A 207 -10.57 -17.23 -42.87
CA PRO A 207 -10.07 -16.50 -44.05
C PRO A 207 -9.44 -15.15 -43.68
N THR A 208 -8.27 -14.86 -44.23
CA THR A 208 -7.53 -13.59 -44.06
C THR A 208 -7.54 -12.77 -45.35
N CYS A 209 -6.86 -11.62 -45.35
CA CYS A 209 -6.72 -10.77 -46.54
C CYS A 209 -6.17 -11.57 -47.74
N THR A 210 -5.17 -12.43 -47.53
CA THR A 210 -4.57 -13.20 -48.62
C THR A 210 -5.44 -14.36 -49.09
N THR A 211 -6.29 -14.93 -48.22
CA THR A 211 -7.26 -15.94 -48.63
C THR A 211 -8.22 -15.40 -49.69
N CYS A 212 -8.63 -14.14 -49.57
CA CYS A 212 -9.53 -13.50 -50.52
C CYS A 212 -8.80 -12.85 -51.68
N HIS A 213 -7.71 -12.11 -51.44
CA HIS A 213 -7.02 -11.29 -52.45
C HIS A 213 -5.83 -11.97 -53.13
N GLY A 214 -5.27 -13.03 -52.53
CA GLY A 214 -4.00 -13.62 -52.95
C GLY A 214 -2.77 -13.09 -52.18
N GLU A 215 -1.61 -13.70 -52.41
CA GLU A 215 -0.34 -13.38 -51.75
C GLU A 215 0.64 -12.72 -52.73
N HIS A 216 1.00 -13.44 -53.79
CA HIS A 216 1.87 -12.99 -54.89
C HIS A 216 1.10 -12.80 -56.20
N ASP A 217 -0.22 -12.97 -56.14
CA ASP A 217 -1.20 -12.88 -57.22
C ASP A 217 -2.33 -11.88 -56.89
N ILE A 218 -1.97 -10.76 -56.25
CA ILE A 218 -2.91 -9.71 -55.84
C ILE A 218 -3.29 -8.82 -57.02
N PHE A 219 -4.47 -9.04 -57.60
CA PHE A 219 -5.00 -8.25 -58.73
C PHE A 219 -6.13 -7.31 -58.32
N ARG A 220 -6.41 -6.30 -59.17
CA ARG A 220 -7.57 -5.41 -58.99
C ARG A 220 -8.86 -6.20 -59.06
N HIS A 221 -9.92 -5.76 -58.39
CA HIS A 221 -11.18 -6.50 -58.38
C HIS A 221 -11.84 -6.60 -59.76
N GLU A 222 -11.51 -5.71 -60.71
CA GLU A 222 -12.00 -5.77 -62.09
C GLU A 222 -11.21 -6.76 -62.97
N ASP A 223 -10.03 -7.21 -62.51
CA ASP A 223 -9.18 -8.13 -63.26
C ASP A 223 -9.80 -9.54 -63.28
N ALA A 224 -9.83 -10.17 -64.46
CA ALA A 224 -10.39 -11.51 -64.62
C ALA A 224 -9.61 -12.58 -63.85
N GLU A 225 -8.32 -12.36 -63.56
CA GLU A 225 -7.49 -13.25 -62.74
C GLU A 225 -7.68 -13.01 -61.23
N SER A 226 -8.38 -11.96 -60.82
CA SER A 226 -8.59 -11.64 -59.39
C SER A 226 -9.54 -12.62 -58.71
N LYS A 227 -9.14 -13.14 -57.56
CA LYS A 227 -9.96 -14.00 -56.69
C LYS A 227 -11.23 -13.30 -56.17
N ILE A 228 -11.24 -11.97 -56.15
CA ILE A 228 -12.41 -11.17 -55.75
C ILE A 228 -13.16 -10.54 -56.93
N ASN A 229 -12.85 -10.93 -58.16
CA ASN A 229 -13.63 -10.54 -59.32
C ASN A 229 -15.08 -11.02 -59.20
N GLU A 230 -16.04 -10.26 -59.73
CA GLU A 230 -17.46 -10.63 -59.74
C GLU A 230 -17.69 -12.06 -60.27
N ALA A 231 -16.92 -12.49 -61.28
CA ALA A 231 -17.01 -13.83 -61.84
C ALA A 231 -16.37 -14.93 -60.96
N ASN A 232 -15.44 -14.58 -60.06
CA ASN A 232 -14.64 -15.53 -59.28
C ASN A 232 -15.01 -15.57 -57.80
N VAL A 233 -15.65 -14.53 -57.26
CA VAL A 233 -15.87 -14.34 -55.82
C VAL A 233 -16.70 -15.47 -55.20
N ALA A 234 -17.67 -16.03 -55.94
CA ALA A 234 -18.44 -17.19 -55.47
C ALA A 234 -17.56 -18.44 -55.30
N THR A 235 -16.63 -18.68 -56.24
CA THR A 235 -15.64 -19.76 -56.14
C THR A 235 -14.71 -19.54 -54.95
N THR A 236 -14.29 -18.31 -54.68
CA THR A 236 -13.44 -17.96 -53.53
C THR A 236 -14.14 -18.24 -52.21
N CYS A 237 -15.40 -17.80 -52.04
CA CYS A 237 -16.14 -18.04 -50.80
C CYS A 237 -16.46 -19.54 -50.58
N THR A 238 -16.73 -20.29 -51.65
CA THR A 238 -17.09 -21.72 -51.55
C THR A 238 -15.94 -22.65 -51.20
N GLN A 239 -14.69 -22.16 -51.20
CA GLN A 239 -13.54 -22.92 -50.69
C GLN A 239 -13.72 -23.30 -49.21
N CYS A 240 -14.34 -22.43 -48.42
CA CYS A 240 -14.66 -22.67 -47.01
C CYS A 240 -16.17 -22.91 -46.79
N HIS A 241 -17.03 -22.28 -47.59
CA HIS A 241 -18.48 -22.37 -47.46
C HIS A 241 -19.11 -23.36 -48.45
N SER A 242 -18.64 -24.61 -48.44
CA SER A 242 -19.01 -25.64 -49.42
C SER A 242 -20.51 -26.00 -49.47
N LEU A 243 -21.28 -25.75 -48.40
CA LEU A 243 -22.72 -26.03 -48.32
C LEU A 243 -23.62 -24.78 -48.50
N ILE A 244 -23.03 -23.64 -48.84
CA ILE A 244 -23.75 -22.36 -48.85
C ILE A 244 -24.79 -22.28 -49.96
N GLU A 245 -24.54 -22.94 -51.09
CA GLU A 245 -25.48 -23.04 -52.20
C GLU A 245 -26.75 -23.80 -51.80
N GLU A 246 -26.60 -24.97 -51.18
CA GLU A 246 -27.73 -25.78 -50.70
C GLU A 246 -28.56 -25.03 -49.64
N THR A 247 -27.89 -24.24 -48.80
CA THR A 247 -28.53 -23.44 -47.76
C THR A 247 -29.29 -22.25 -48.35
N HIS A 248 -28.72 -21.53 -49.33
CA HIS A 248 -29.37 -20.38 -49.94
C HIS A 248 -30.55 -20.77 -50.83
N GLN A 249 -30.48 -21.89 -51.56
CA GLN A 249 -31.60 -22.41 -52.35
C GLN A 249 -32.85 -22.71 -51.49
N LYS A 250 -32.67 -23.04 -50.21
CA LYS A 250 -33.78 -23.31 -49.27
C LYS A 250 -34.40 -22.05 -48.67
N ILE A 251 -33.67 -20.93 -48.59
CA ILE A 251 -34.03 -19.76 -47.76
C ILE A 251 -34.29 -18.49 -48.59
N VAL A 252 -33.57 -18.25 -49.70
CA VAL A 252 -33.64 -17.00 -50.48
C VAL A 252 -34.36 -17.24 -51.81
N LYS A 253 -35.61 -16.78 -51.93
CA LYS A 253 -36.34 -16.74 -53.22
C LYS A 253 -35.86 -15.55 -54.07
N GLY A 254 -34.76 -15.72 -54.80
CA GLY A 254 -34.19 -14.70 -55.70
C GLY A 254 -34.31 -15.06 -57.19
N ARG A 255 -34.73 -14.08 -58.02
CA ARG A 255 -35.02 -14.22 -59.47
C ARG A 255 -33.84 -14.69 -60.36
N LEU A 256 -32.61 -14.75 -59.86
CA LEU A 256 -31.41 -15.13 -60.63
C LEU A 256 -31.30 -16.65 -60.83
N TRP A 257 -31.62 -17.44 -59.80
CA TRP A 257 -31.56 -18.91 -59.83
C TRP A 257 -32.53 -19.57 -60.82
N GLU A 258 -33.65 -18.90 -61.10
CA GLU A 258 -34.67 -19.37 -62.05
C GLU A 258 -34.26 -19.14 -63.52
N LYS A 259 -33.29 -18.25 -63.77
CA LYS A 259 -32.87 -17.88 -65.13
C LYS A 259 -31.63 -18.64 -65.61
N ILE A 260 -30.70 -18.99 -64.71
CA ILE A 260 -29.46 -19.70 -65.04
C ILE A 260 -29.17 -20.73 -63.93
N PRO A 261 -29.50 -22.02 -64.12
CA PRO A 261 -29.20 -23.06 -63.14
C PRO A 261 -27.69 -23.20 -62.92
N GLY A 262 -27.23 -23.13 -61.67
CA GLY A 262 -25.83 -23.33 -61.27
C GLY A 262 -24.98 -22.06 -61.11
N GLN A 263 -25.57 -20.86 -61.19
CA GLN A 263 -24.86 -19.60 -60.97
C GLN A 263 -25.27 -18.97 -59.63
N LEU A 264 -24.35 -18.98 -58.64
CA LEU A 264 -24.50 -18.25 -57.37
C LEU A 264 -24.47 -16.73 -57.66
N PRO A 265 -25.41 -15.92 -57.13
CA PRO A 265 -25.23 -14.47 -57.12
C PRO A 265 -23.97 -14.11 -56.31
N PRO A 266 -23.23 -13.07 -56.69
CA PRO A 266 -22.04 -12.65 -55.94
C PRO A 266 -22.43 -12.39 -54.48
N CYS A 267 -21.82 -13.11 -53.54
CA CYS A 267 -22.18 -13.02 -52.11
C CYS A 267 -22.06 -11.59 -51.56
N VAL A 268 -21.18 -10.80 -52.17
CA VAL A 268 -20.90 -9.40 -51.84
C VAL A 268 -22.03 -8.42 -52.22
N GLU A 269 -23.03 -8.84 -53.00
CA GLU A 269 -24.20 -8.00 -53.32
C GLU A 269 -25.12 -7.80 -52.11
N CYS A 270 -25.20 -8.78 -51.21
CA CYS A 270 -26.04 -8.74 -50.01
C CYS A 270 -25.24 -8.60 -48.71
N HIS A 271 -23.96 -8.97 -48.71
CA HIS A 271 -23.07 -8.85 -47.57
C HIS A 271 -21.87 -7.98 -47.91
N SER A 272 -21.51 -7.05 -47.03
CA SER A 272 -20.24 -6.35 -47.20
C SER A 272 -19.08 -7.31 -46.87
N PRO A 273 -18.05 -7.43 -47.72
CA PRO A 273 -16.94 -8.35 -47.50
C PRO A 273 -16.05 -7.93 -46.33
N HIS A 274 -16.06 -6.65 -45.96
CA HIS A 274 -15.28 -6.13 -44.85
C HIS A 274 -16.15 -5.65 -43.68
N THR A 275 -17.45 -5.39 -43.81
CA THR A 275 -18.30 -4.88 -42.70
C THR A 275 -19.42 -5.84 -42.29
N LEU A 276 -19.83 -5.80 -41.01
CA LEU A 276 -20.78 -6.75 -40.42
C LEU A 276 -22.19 -6.72 -41.03
N ARG A 277 -22.69 -5.57 -41.53
CA ARG A 277 -24.00 -5.44 -42.20
C ARG A 277 -24.02 -4.23 -43.13
N GLN A 278 -24.61 -4.39 -44.32
CA GLN A 278 -25.17 -3.23 -45.03
C GLN A 278 -26.41 -2.78 -44.24
N ALA A 279 -26.34 -1.62 -43.59
CA ALA A 279 -27.56 -0.86 -43.38
C ALA A 279 -28.00 -0.42 -44.78
N ILE A 280 -29.15 -0.90 -45.25
CA ILE A 280 -29.80 -0.32 -46.43
C ILE A 280 -30.31 1.05 -45.95
N TYR A 281 -29.45 2.07 -46.01
CA TYR A 281 -29.86 3.44 -45.75
C TYR A 281 -30.36 4.07 -47.04
N ASP A 282 -31.45 4.81 -46.96
CA ASP A 282 -31.94 5.58 -48.10
C ASP A 282 -30.97 6.75 -48.34
N LYS A 283 -30.16 6.65 -49.41
CA LYS A 283 -29.20 7.68 -49.80
C LYS A 283 -29.85 9.03 -50.12
N THR A 284 -31.19 9.09 -50.20
CA THR A 284 -31.93 10.33 -50.46
C THR A 284 -32.17 11.19 -49.22
N ILE A 285 -32.07 10.62 -48.00
CA ILE A 285 -32.24 11.37 -46.74
C ILE A 285 -30.87 11.91 -46.30
N THR A 286 -30.76 13.23 -46.24
CA THR A 286 -29.52 13.93 -45.85
C THR A 286 -29.63 14.55 -44.47
N ASP A 287 -28.51 14.71 -43.75
CA ASP A 287 -28.49 15.35 -42.42
C ASP A 287 -29.07 16.77 -42.46
N ARG A 288 -28.90 17.47 -43.59
CA ARG A 288 -29.51 18.78 -43.84
C ARG A 288 -31.02 18.76 -43.65
N MET A 289 -31.71 17.72 -44.12
CA MET A 289 -33.17 17.60 -43.99
C MET A 289 -33.57 17.45 -42.52
N CYS A 290 -32.79 16.70 -41.73
CA CYS A 290 -33.01 16.55 -40.29
C CYS A 290 -32.76 17.88 -39.56
N LEU A 291 -31.64 18.54 -39.87
CA LEU A 291 -31.18 19.77 -39.23
C LEU A 291 -31.96 21.03 -39.63
N GLU A 292 -32.80 21.01 -40.66
CA GLU A 292 -33.73 22.11 -40.96
C GLU A 292 -34.94 22.10 -40.00
N CYS A 293 -35.33 20.93 -39.50
CA CYS A 293 -36.46 20.75 -38.58
C CYS A 293 -36.02 20.75 -37.12
N HIS A 294 -35.03 19.92 -36.77
CA HIS A 294 -34.67 19.64 -35.39
C HIS A 294 -33.90 20.77 -34.72
N THR A 295 -33.40 21.77 -35.46
CA THR A 295 -32.78 22.97 -34.87
C THR A 295 -33.80 24.07 -34.55
N ASN A 296 -35.11 23.79 -34.64
CA ASN A 296 -36.15 24.76 -34.28
C ASN A 296 -36.58 24.57 -32.80
N PRO A 297 -36.30 25.52 -31.90
CA PRO A 297 -36.62 25.40 -30.47
C PRO A 297 -38.13 25.38 -30.18
N LYS A 298 -38.97 25.70 -31.17
CA LYS A 298 -40.44 25.64 -31.04
C LYS A 298 -41.03 24.26 -31.30
N LEU A 299 -40.24 23.29 -31.75
CA LEU A 299 -40.70 21.94 -32.09
C LEU A 299 -41.09 21.16 -30.81
N LYS A 300 -42.33 20.63 -30.77
CA LYS A 300 -42.91 19.88 -29.65
C LYS A 300 -43.49 18.55 -30.11
N PRO A 301 -43.44 17.49 -29.29
CA PRO A 301 -44.06 16.19 -29.59
C PRO A 301 -45.60 16.27 -29.48
N ILE A 302 -46.29 15.32 -30.12
CA ILE A 302 -47.77 15.30 -30.24
C ILE A 302 -48.47 14.80 -28.96
N GLU A 303 -47.83 13.95 -28.15
CA GLU A 303 -48.44 13.41 -26.94
C GLU A 303 -48.20 14.29 -25.70
N GLU A 304 -49.29 14.77 -25.07
CA GLU A 304 -49.26 15.54 -23.81
C GLU A 304 -48.55 14.81 -22.64
N LYS A 305 -48.39 13.47 -22.72
CA LYS A 305 -47.74 12.68 -21.67
C LYS A 305 -46.20 12.71 -21.72
N LEU A 306 -45.59 13.20 -22.80
CA LEU A 306 -44.15 13.27 -22.97
C LEU A 306 -43.75 14.70 -23.31
N SER A 307 -43.59 15.55 -22.29
CA SER A 307 -43.13 16.93 -22.37
C SER A 307 -41.63 17.06 -22.74
N LYS A 308 -41.12 16.29 -23.70
CA LYS A 308 -39.70 16.31 -24.11
C LYS A 308 -39.54 17.05 -25.44
N SER A 309 -38.67 18.05 -25.47
CA SER A 309 -38.38 18.80 -26.70
C SER A 309 -37.74 17.90 -27.76
N LEU A 310 -38.16 18.06 -29.02
CA LEU A 310 -37.54 17.43 -30.20
C LEU A 310 -36.39 18.27 -30.78
N TYR A 311 -36.02 19.36 -30.09
CA TYR A 311 -34.94 20.24 -30.46
C TYR A 311 -33.57 19.58 -30.26
N MET A 312 -32.69 19.79 -31.22
CA MET A 312 -31.27 19.47 -31.22
C MET A 312 -30.49 20.72 -31.64
N SER A 313 -29.44 21.05 -30.89
CA SER A 313 -28.52 22.12 -31.29
C SER A 313 -27.58 21.63 -32.38
N ARG A 314 -27.52 22.37 -33.50
CA ARG A 314 -26.58 22.10 -34.59
C ARG A 314 -25.13 22.19 -34.12
N THR A 315 -24.80 23.25 -33.39
CA THR A 315 -23.43 23.49 -32.93
C THR A 315 -22.97 22.41 -31.94
N GLU A 316 -23.87 21.94 -31.07
CA GLU A 316 -23.52 20.86 -30.13
C GLU A 316 -23.27 19.52 -30.82
N HIS A 317 -23.95 19.24 -31.94
CA HIS A 317 -23.70 18.06 -32.76
C HIS A 317 -22.39 18.18 -33.55
N GLU A 318 -22.13 19.33 -34.16
CA GLU A 318 -20.90 19.62 -34.90
C GLU A 318 -19.66 19.53 -34.00
N ASP A 319 -19.77 19.86 -32.71
CA ASP A 319 -18.70 19.73 -31.72
C ASP A 319 -18.58 18.32 -31.10
N SER A 320 -19.49 17.40 -31.44
CA SER A 320 -19.51 16.03 -30.91
C SER A 320 -18.51 15.11 -31.65
N VAL A 321 -18.15 13.98 -31.02
CA VAL A 321 -17.35 12.93 -31.67
C VAL A 321 -18.09 12.22 -32.81
N HIS A 322 -19.40 12.42 -32.91
CA HIS A 322 -20.25 11.87 -33.95
C HIS A 322 -20.57 12.89 -35.05
N ALA A 323 -19.90 14.04 -35.09
CA ALA A 323 -20.17 15.11 -36.06
C ALA A 323 -20.15 14.63 -37.52
N GLU A 324 -19.29 13.67 -37.84
CA GLU A 324 -19.14 13.08 -39.18
C GLU A 324 -20.01 11.83 -39.41
N VAL A 325 -20.83 11.43 -38.43
CA VAL A 325 -21.75 10.31 -38.54
C VAL A 325 -23.11 10.82 -39.03
N PRO A 326 -23.57 10.40 -40.22
CA PRO A 326 -24.88 10.82 -40.71
C PRO A 326 -26.01 10.43 -39.74
N CYS A 327 -26.99 11.30 -39.54
CA CYS A 327 -28.08 11.14 -38.57
C CYS A 327 -28.83 9.82 -38.78
N VAL A 328 -29.02 9.41 -40.03
CA VAL A 328 -29.70 8.16 -40.42
C VAL A 328 -28.95 6.88 -40.06
N LYS A 329 -27.64 6.96 -39.74
CA LYS A 329 -26.88 5.81 -39.22
C LYS A 329 -27.22 5.53 -37.75
N CYS A 330 -27.55 6.57 -36.98
CA CYS A 330 -27.97 6.44 -35.59
C CYS A 330 -29.49 6.21 -35.48
N HIS A 331 -30.27 6.86 -36.34
CA HIS A 331 -31.72 6.73 -36.44
C HIS A 331 -32.13 5.88 -37.65
N TYR A 332 -31.75 4.60 -37.62
CA TYR A 332 -31.99 3.65 -38.71
C TYR A 332 -33.48 3.27 -38.87
N ASP A 333 -34.34 3.58 -37.90
CA ASP A 333 -35.78 3.34 -37.89
C ASP A 333 -36.57 4.34 -38.74
N ILE A 334 -35.90 5.39 -39.24
CA ILE A 334 -36.46 6.37 -40.19
C ILE A 334 -36.90 5.70 -41.51
N HIS A 335 -36.57 4.44 -41.80
CA HIS A 335 -36.75 3.83 -43.12
C HIS A 335 -38.07 3.08 -43.35
N SER A 336 -38.84 2.69 -42.31
CA SER A 336 -39.95 1.77 -42.56
C SER A 336 -41.34 2.42 -42.72
N GLU A 337 -41.54 3.66 -42.27
CA GLU A 337 -42.85 4.35 -42.40
C GLU A 337 -42.81 5.85 -42.02
N SER A 338 -41.65 6.51 -42.11
CA SER A 338 -41.50 7.89 -41.61
C SER A 338 -42.08 8.95 -42.56
N ASP A 339 -42.96 9.74 -41.94
CA ASP A 339 -43.56 11.05 -42.22
C ASP A 339 -43.49 11.63 -43.64
N LYS A 340 -44.66 11.95 -44.22
CA LYS A 340 -44.75 12.75 -45.47
C LYS A 340 -44.05 14.10 -45.33
N ALA A 341 -44.05 14.68 -44.12
CA ALA A 341 -43.38 15.95 -43.85
C ALA A 341 -41.85 15.90 -44.04
N CYS A 342 -41.21 14.74 -43.82
CA CYS A 342 -39.77 14.56 -44.06
C CYS A 342 -39.44 14.30 -45.54
N LYS A 343 -40.43 13.90 -46.35
CA LYS A 343 -40.27 13.57 -47.78
C LYS A 343 -40.72 14.68 -48.71
N GLU A 344 -41.60 15.57 -48.26
CA GLU A 344 -42.23 16.64 -49.06
C GLU A 344 -42.07 18.02 -48.38
N ILE A 345 -41.23 18.90 -48.96
CA ILE A 345 -40.91 20.24 -48.42
C ILE A 345 -42.15 21.16 -48.28
N ASP A 346 -43.19 20.95 -49.10
CA ASP A 346 -44.41 21.75 -49.08
C ASP A 346 -45.33 21.39 -47.90
N ALA A 347 -45.39 20.11 -47.55
CA ALA A 347 -46.07 19.62 -46.35
C ALA A 347 -45.39 20.16 -45.08
N PHE A 348 -44.06 20.27 -45.10
CA PHE A 348 -43.25 20.86 -44.05
C PHE A 348 -43.51 22.37 -43.87
N ASN A 349 -43.54 23.14 -44.96
CA ASN A 349 -43.82 24.58 -44.90
C ASN A 349 -45.23 24.88 -44.33
N GLN A 350 -46.21 24.00 -44.60
CA GLN A 350 -47.56 24.11 -44.02
C GLN A 350 -47.61 23.78 -42.52
N TYR A 351 -46.80 22.83 -42.05
CA TYR A 351 -46.68 22.51 -40.62
C TYR A 351 -46.08 23.68 -39.81
N LEU A 352 -45.01 24.30 -40.33
CA LEU A 352 -44.40 25.49 -39.71
C LEU A 352 -45.35 26.70 -39.68
N ALA A 353 -46.17 26.89 -40.72
CA ALA A 353 -47.17 27.96 -40.78
C ALA A 353 -48.35 27.77 -39.80
N ALA A 354 -48.56 26.54 -39.29
CA ALA A 354 -49.63 26.19 -38.36
C ALA A 354 -49.17 26.17 -36.88
N ASP A 355 -48.04 26.80 -36.54
CA ASP A 355 -47.44 26.82 -35.20
C ASP A 355 -47.25 25.41 -34.58
N GLY A 356 -47.04 24.38 -35.42
CA GLY A 356 -46.87 23.00 -34.98
C GLY A 356 -48.14 22.33 -34.43
N THR A 357 -49.32 22.90 -34.67
CA THR A 357 -50.61 22.39 -34.13
C THR A 357 -51.35 21.44 -35.07
N ASN A 358 -50.88 21.27 -36.31
CA ASN A 358 -51.51 20.36 -37.27
C ASN A 358 -51.17 18.89 -36.95
N LYS A 359 -52.14 18.17 -36.39
CA LYS A 359 -52.03 16.75 -36.00
C LYS A 359 -51.91 15.78 -37.18
N ASP A 360 -52.25 16.21 -38.39
CA ASP A 360 -52.18 15.38 -39.61
C ASP A 360 -50.75 15.35 -40.23
N LEU A 361 -49.81 16.13 -39.69
CA LEU A 361 -48.40 16.26 -40.10
C LEU A 361 -47.44 15.92 -38.94
N ALA A 362 -47.89 15.01 -38.08
CA ALA A 362 -47.28 14.66 -36.81
C ALA A 362 -46.07 13.72 -36.95
N CYS A 363 -44.88 14.15 -36.50
CA CYS A 363 -43.70 13.30 -36.39
C CYS A 363 -43.93 12.15 -35.41
N LYS A 364 -43.80 10.91 -35.90
CA LYS A 364 -43.79 9.71 -35.07
C LYS A 364 -42.51 9.71 -34.21
N ASP A 365 -42.61 9.26 -32.97
CA ASP A 365 -41.46 9.12 -32.09
C ASP A 365 -40.44 8.15 -32.71
N LEU A 366 -39.17 8.58 -32.74
CA LEU A 366 -38.05 7.74 -33.13
C LEU A 366 -37.75 6.74 -32.01
N GLU A 367 -37.39 5.52 -32.38
CA GLU A 367 -36.83 4.56 -31.44
C GLU A 367 -35.55 5.14 -30.81
N PRO A 368 -35.27 4.84 -29.53
CA PRO A 368 -33.99 5.18 -28.92
C PRO A 368 -32.82 4.60 -29.73
N VAL A 369 -31.78 5.41 -29.93
CA VAL A 369 -30.58 5.03 -30.68
C VAL A 369 -29.94 3.80 -30.05
N LYS A 370 -29.76 2.74 -30.86
CA LYS A 370 -29.11 1.50 -30.42
C LYS A 370 -27.60 1.60 -30.65
N CYS A 371 -26.90 2.07 -29.62
CA CYS A 371 -25.44 2.26 -29.64
C CYS A 371 -24.67 0.99 -30.03
N ALA A 372 -25.21 -0.20 -29.75
CA ALA A 372 -24.61 -1.50 -30.08
C ALA A 372 -24.37 -1.72 -31.57
N ALA A 373 -25.02 -0.94 -32.44
CA ALA A 373 -24.78 -0.99 -33.88
C ALA A 373 -23.32 -0.65 -34.25
N CYS A 374 -22.66 0.21 -33.47
CA CYS A 374 -21.26 0.61 -33.64
C CYS A 374 -20.39 0.26 -32.41
N HIS A 375 -20.97 0.25 -31.21
CA HIS A 375 -20.30 0.03 -29.92
C HIS A 375 -20.74 -1.30 -29.28
N GLU A 376 -20.72 -2.40 -30.05
CA GLU A 376 -21.17 -3.72 -29.59
C GLU A 376 -20.43 -4.15 -28.31
N GLY A 377 -19.13 -3.90 -28.23
CA GLY A 377 -18.29 -4.27 -27.08
C GLY A 377 -18.68 -3.53 -25.80
N GLU A 378 -18.77 -2.20 -25.87
CA GLU A 378 -19.13 -1.35 -24.73
C GLU A 378 -20.56 -1.59 -24.27
N VAL A 379 -21.50 -1.80 -25.21
CA VAL A 379 -22.89 -2.12 -24.84
C VAL A 379 -22.99 -3.49 -24.21
N THR A 380 -22.29 -4.50 -24.73
CA THR A 380 -22.25 -5.83 -24.10
C THR A 380 -21.69 -5.76 -22.67
N ALA A 381 -20.65 -4.95 -22.45
CA ALA A 381 -20.09 -4.72 -21.11
C ALA A 381 -21.08 -4.01 -20.19
N TYR A 382 -21.78 -2.98 -20.68
CA TYR A 382 -22.84 -2.28 -19.96
C TYR A 382 -24.00 -3.20 -19.59
N ASP A 383 -24.49 -4.00 -20.52
CA ASP A 383 -25.59 -4.94 -20.27
C ASP A 383 -25.23 -5.98 -19.21
N ALA A 384 -23.94 -6.36 -19.12
CA ALA A 384 -23.43 -7.26 -18.09
C ALA A 384 -23.23 -6.58 -16.71
N SER A 385 -23.16 -5.24 -16.67
CA SER A 385 -22.99 -4.45 -15.44
C SER A 385 -24.24 -4.43 -14.57
N THR A 386 -24.12 -3.97 -13.33
CA THR A 386 -25.28 -3.73 -12.46
C THR A 386 -26.21 -2.66 -13.02
N HIS A 387 -25.68 -1.61 -13.64
CA HIS A 387 -26.50 -0.57 -14.26
C HIS A 387 -27.32 -1.13 -15.42
N GLY A 388 -26.71 -1.92 -16.31
CA GLY A 388 -27.41 -2.53 -17.45
C GLY A 388 -28.43 -3.59 -17.03
N LYS A 389 -28.10 -4.45 -16.05
CA LYS A 389 -29.03 -5.44 -15.50
C LYS A 389 -30.29 -4.77 -14.91
N LEU A 390 -30.12 -3.73 -14.10
CA LEU A 390 -31.24 -2.98 -13.52
C LEU A 390 -32.02 -2.20 -14.60
N MET A 391 -31.33 -1.65 -15.61
CA MET A 391 -31.97 -0.98 -16.73
C MET A 391 -32.87 -1.94 -17.52
N ALA A 392 -32.43 -3.20 -17.73
CA ALA A 392 -33.24 -4.24 -18.36
C ALA A 392 -34.51 -4.60 -17.54
N GLU A 393 -34.45 -4.44 -16.21
CA GLU A 393 -35.60 -4.56 -15.30
C GLU A 393 -36.52 -3.32 -15.33
N LYS A 394 -36.26 -2.35 -16.21
CA LYS A 394 -37.00 -1.08 -16.38
C LYS A 394 -36.93 -0.17 -15.16
N ASP A 395 -35.81 -0.23 -14.47
CA ASP A 395 -35.52 0.65 -13.37
C ASP A 395 -35.16 2.06 -13.88
N GLY A 396 -35.95 3.07 -13.49
CA GLY A 396 -35.78 4.46 -13.94
C GLY A 396 -34.75 5.28 -13.17
N ASP A 397 -34.16 4.75 -12.10
CA ASP A 397 -33.15 5.48 -11.31
C ASP A 397 -31.71 5.13 -11.68
N VAL A 398 -31.49 4.19 -12.60
CA VAL A 398 -30.15 3.82 -13.09
C VAL A 398 -29.78 4.59 -14.36
N PRO A 399 -28.48 4.92 -14.54
CA PRO A 399 -28.04 5.69 -15.70
C PRO A 399 -27.97 4.82 -16.97
N SER A 400 -28.41 5.37 -18.10
CA SER A 400 -28.20 4.84 -19.44
C SER A 400 -26.91 5.37 -20.08
N CYS A 401 -26.59 4.91 -21.29
CA CYS A 401 -25.42 5.39 -22.04
C CYS A 401 -25.42 6.92 -22.21
N VAL A 402 -26.59 7.51 -22.50
CA VAL A 402 -26.71 8.96 -22.77
C VAL A 402 -26.69 9.81 -21.51
N ASP A 403 -26.98 9.23 -20.34
CA ASP A 403 -26.85 9.92 -19.05
C ASP A 403 -25.37 10.10 -18.68
N CYS A 404 -24.48 9.20 -19.15
CA CYS A 404 -23.05 9.30 -18.94
C CYS A 404 -22.29 10.02 -20.06
N HIS A 405 -22.68 9.81 -21.32
CA HIS A 405 -21.94 10.31 -22.50
C HIS A 405 -22.58 11.52 -23.18
N GLY A 406 -23.77 11.94 -22.77
CA GLY A 406 -24.56 12.96 -23.49
C GLY A 406 -25.37 12.37 -24.64
N LYS A 407 -26.18 13.21 -25.29
CA LYS A 407 -27.09 12.79 -26.37
C LYS A 407 -26.47 13.04 -27.74
N HIS A 408 -26.81 14.18 -28.36
CA HIS A 408 -26.20 14.64 -29.61
C HIS A 408 -24.90 15.45 -29.38
N ASN A 409 -24.55 15.69 -28.11
CA ASN A 409 -23.38 16.46 -27.69
C ASN A 409 -22.31 15.55 -27.04
N THR A 410 -22.16 14.32 -27.52
CA THR A 410 -21.18 13.38 -26.97
C THR A 410 -19.76 13.85 -27.27
N LEU A 411 -19.03 14.21 -26.22
CA LEU A 411 -17.67 14.75 -26.34
C LEU A 411 -16.62 13.67 -26.03
N SER A 412 -15.47 13.76 -26.70
CA SER A 412 -14.33 12.88 -26.47
C SER A 412 -13.88 12.94 -25.01
N LYS A 413 -13.47 11.80 -24.43
CA LYS A 413 -12.88 11.74 -23.08
C LYS A 413 -11.60 12.59 -22.90
N LYS A 414 -11.01 13.05 -24.01
CA LYS A 414 -9.85 13.97 -24.01
C LYS A 414 -10.27 15.45 -23.88
N ASN A 415 -11.53 15.77 -24.14
CA ASN A 415 -12.06 17.13 -24.03
C ASN A 415 -12.42 17.42 -22.57
N VAL A 416 -11.90 18.52 -22.02
CA VAL A 416 -12.12 18.95 -20.63
C VAL A 416 -13.58 19.23 -20.28
N GLN A 417 -14.42 19.50 -21.28
CA GLN A 417 -15.86 19.71 -21.12
C GLN A 417 -16.67 18.40 -21.12
N SER A 418 -16.06 17.27 -21.49
CA SER A 418 -16.74 15.97 -21.48
C SER A 418 -17.03 15.52 -20.05
N SER A 419 -18.23 14.98 -19.80
CA SER A 419 -18.60 14.33 -18.55
C SER A 419 -17.66 13.17 -18.18
N THR A 420 -17.07 12.53 -19.18
CA THR A 420 -16.15 11.38 -19.02
C THR A 420 -14.67 11.78 -18.98
N PHE A 421 -14.36 13.08 -19.02
CA PHE A 421 -13.01 13.56 -18.78
C PHE A 421 -12.57 13.19 -17.35
N PRO A 422 -11.34 12.70 -17.11
CA PRO A 422 -10.95 12.14 -15.81
C PRO A 422 -11.28 13.01 -14.58
N LYS A 423 -11.09 14.33 -14.68
CA LYS A 423 -11.41 15.28 -13.60
C LYS A 423 -12.92 15.38 -13.30
N ASN A 424 -13.77 15.13 -14.29
CA ASN A 424 -15.23 15.27 -14.20
C ASN A 424 -15.91 13.94 -13.80
N VAL A 425 -15.21 12.81 -13.90
CA VAL A 425 -15.74 11.48 -13.55
C VAL A 425 -16.26 11.40 -12.11
N PRO A 426 -15.57 11.93 -11.07
CA PRO A 426 -16.09 11.90 -9.71
C PRO A 426 -17.44 12.62 -9.59
N ASP A 427 -17.60 13.79 -10.21
CA ASP A 427 -18.85 14.53 -10.19
C ASP A 427 -19.96 13.78 -10.93
N LEU A 428 -19.64 13.20 -12.09
CA LEU A 428 -20.57 12.38 -12.88
C LEU A 428 -21.12 11.20 -12.07
N CYS A 429 -20.24 10.43 -11.42
CA CYS A 429 -20.67 9.32 -10.56
C CYS A 429 -21.42 9.83 -9.31
N GLY A 430 -20.96 10.97 -8.76
CA GLY A 430 -21.51 11.61 -7.58
C GLY A 430 -22.95 12.11 -7.73
N GLU A 431 -23.43 12.36 -8.96
CA GLU A 431 -24.84 12.74 -9.20
C GLU A 431 -25.82 11.70 -8.61
N CYS A 432 -25.45 10.43 -8.68
CA CYS A 432 -26.25 9.31 -8.16
C CYS A 432 -25.68 8.70 -6.88
N HIS A 433 -24.35 8.65 -6.73
CA HIS A 433 -23.64 7.92 -5.66
C HIS A 433 -23.28 8.75 -4.40
N LYS A 434 -23.58 10.05 -4.37
CA LYS A 434 -23.47 10.85 -3.14
C LYS A 434 -24.50 10.44 -2.09
N ASP A 435 -24.27 10.84 -0.84
CA ASP A 435 -25.24 10.61 0.24
C ASP A 435 -26.60 11.25 -0.08
N GLY A 436 -27.67 10.49 0.16
CA GLY A 436 -29.03 10.88 -0.23
C GLY A 436 -29.31 10.87 -1.74
N GLY A 437 -28.34 10.44 -2.56
CA GLY A 437 -28.50 10.23 -4.00
C GLY A 437 -29.33 8.98 -4.33
N LYS A 438 -29.64 8.81 -5.62
CA LYS A 438 -30.50 7.72 -6.13
C LYS A 438 -30.02 6.32 -5.68
N SER A 439 -28.70 6.10 -5.61
CA SER A 439 -28.16 4.81 -5.16
C SER A 439 -28.23 4.62 -3.63
N ALA A 440 -28.06 5.70 -2.86
CA ALA A 440 -28.07 5.66 -1.39
C ALA A 440 -29.47 5.34 -0.83
N ILE A 441 -30.53 5.79 -1.51
CA ILE A 441 -31.94 5.52 -1.13
C ILE A 441 -32.27 4.02 -1.23
N ARG A 442 -31.50 3.23 -1.99
CA ARG A 442 -31.72 1.78 -2.19
C ARG A 442 -31.16 0.88 -1.10
N GLY A 443 -30.54 1.46 -0.06
CA GLY A 443 -30.15 0.73 1.15
C GLY A 443 -29.03 -0.30 0.99
N ASN A 444 -28.32 -0.32 -0.15
CA ASN A 444 -27.30 -1.33 -0.45
C ASN A 444 -25.85 -0.85 -0.27
N THR A 445 -25.61 0.43 0.03
CA THR A 445 -24.27 0.96 0.29
C THR A 445 -24.01 1.00 1.79
N LYS A 446 -23.11 0.14 2.29
CA LYS A 446 -22.65 0.14 3.70
C LYS A 446 -21.74 1.34 4.01
N GLU A 447 -21.13 1.94 3.00
CA GLU A 447 -20.27 3.12 3.13
C GLU A 447 -21.10 4.40 2.90
N THR A 448 -21.03 5.31 3.86
CA THR A 448 -21.54 6.69 3.77
C THR A 448 -20.41 7.62 3.35
N GLU A 449 -20.74 8.78 2.79
CA GLU A 449 -19.77 9.84 2.47
C GLU A 449 -18.71 9.43 1.45
N ILE A 450 -19.01 8.47 0.56
CA ILE A 450 -18.06 7.93 -0.43
C ILE A 450 -17.42 9.04 -1.27
N MET A 451 -18.21 10.03 -1.71
CA MET A 451 -17.71 11.16 -2.50
C MET A 451 -16.76 12.05 -1.71
N ILE A 452 -17.08 12.32 -0.44
CA ILE A 452 -16.24 13.13 0.45
C ILE A 452 -14.94 12.37 0.74
N ASN A 453 -15.04 11.08 1.03
CA ASN A 453 -13.92 10.19 1.30
C ASN A 453 -12.97 10.13 0.11
N TYR A 454 -13.47 9.85 -1.09
CA TYR A 454 -12.66 9.82 -2.30
C TYR A 454 -11.99 11.17 -2.56
N THR A 455 -12.73 12.27 -2.49
CA THR A 455 -12.19 13.63 -2.70
C THR A 455 -11.05 13.95 -1.73
N ASN A 456 -11.17 13.50 -0.47
CA ASN A 456 -10.16 13.67 0.57
C ASN A 456 -9.03 12.63 0.52
N SER A 457 -9.15 11.61 -0.32
CA SER A 457 -8.12 10.59 -0.51
C SER A 457 -6.91 11.14 -1.27
N THR A 458 -5.81 10.38 -1.27
CA THR A 458 -4.60 10.75 -2.00
C THR A 458 -4.86 10.82 -3.51
N HIS A 459 -5.68 9.92 -4.06
CA HIS A 459 -6.08 9.96 -5.48
C HIS A 459 -6.99 11.15 -5.78
N GLY A 460 -7.98 11.43 -4.92
CA GLY A 460 -8.90 12.55 -5.09
C GLY A 460 -8.19 13.89 -5.06
N ARG A 461 -7.32 14.15 -4.07
CA ARG A 461 -6.54 15.38 -3.99
C ARG A 461 -5.54 15.52 -5.15
N ALA A 462 -4.90 14.41 -5.56
CA ALA A 462 -4.00 14.45 -6.71
C ALA A 462 -4.74 14.84 -8.00
N LEU A 463 -5.95 14.31 -8.20
CA LEU A 463 -6.80 14.62 -9.35
C LEU A 463 -7.37 16.05 -9.30
N LEU A 464 -8.02 16.40 -8.18
CA LEU A 464 -8.86 17.60 -8.07
C LEU A 464 -8.06 18.84 -7.68
N ASP A 465 -7.14 18.71 -6.71
CA ASP A 465 -6.35 19.85 -6.21
C ASP A 465 -5.07 20.05 -7.04
N SER A 466 -4.41 18.95 -7.41
CA SER A 466 -3.12 19.00 -8.14
C SER A 466 -3.27 18.88 -9.67
N GLY A 467 -4.46 18.54 -10.17
CA GLY A 467 -4.74 18.43 -11.62
C GLY A 467 -4.07 17.24 -12.31
N LEU A 468 -3.62 16.22 -11.58
CA LEU A 468 -2.95 15.04 -12.13
C LEU A 468 -3.98 14.09 -12.76
N LEU A 469 -4.21 14.22 -14.06
CA LEU A 469 -5.21 13.45 -14.81
C LEU A 469 -4.94 11.93 -14.87
N VAL A 470 -3.72 11.51 -14.56
CA VAL A 470 -3.32 10.10 -14.45
C VAL A 470 -3.73 9.46 -13.11
N SER A 471 -4.24 10.25 -12.16
CA SER A 471 -4.71 9.77 -10.86
C SER A 471 -5.92 8.87 -11.05
N ALA A 472 -6.00 7.80 -10.24
CA ALA A 472 -7.12 6.86 -10.30
C ALA A 472 -8.46 7.55 -10.01
N THR A 473 -9.47 7.28 -10.84
CA THR A 473 -10.86 7.74 -10.71
C THR A 473 -11.78 6.57 -10.37
N CYS A 474 -13.08 6.82 -10.18
CA CYS A 474 -14.07 5.77 -9.93
C CYS A 474 -14.01 4.66 -10.99
N VAL A 475 -13.92 5.02 -12.27
CA VAL A 475 -13.88 4.05 -13.39
C VAL A 475 -12.54 3.34 -13.54
N SER A 476 -11.46 3.88 -12.95
CA SER A 476 -10.15 3.21 -12.91
C SER A 476 -10.18 1.95 -12.05
N CYS A 477 -11.03 1.94 -11.01
CA CYS A 477 -11.21 0.77 -10.15
C CYS A 477 -12.45 -0.05 -10.54
N HIS A 478 -13.58 0.60 -10.85
CA HIS A 478 -14.87 -0.07 -11.08
C HIS A 478 -15.16 -0.44 -12.54
N MET A 479 -14.23 -0.16 -13.46
CA MET A 479 -14.42 -0.20 -14.92
C MET A 479 -15.45 0.83 -15.43
N PRO A 480 -15.29 1.37 -16.65
CA PRO A 480 -16.19 2.40 -17.17
C PRO A 480 -17.55 1.87 -17.65
N HIS A 481 -17.61 0.64 -18.17
CA HIS A 481 -18.83 0.06 -18.73
C HIS A 481 -19.25 -1.27 -18.08
N LYS A 482 -18.36 -1.96 -17.33
CA LYS A 482 -18.70 -3.22 -16.62
C LYS A 482 -18.70 -3.04 -15.11
N ILE A 483 -19.47 -2.07 -14.60
CA ILE A 483 -19.55 -1.77 -13.16
C ILE A 483 -20.29 -2.91 -12.43
N LEU A 484 -19.55 -3.65 -11.62
CA LEU A 484 -20.05 -4.75 -10.79
C LEU A 484 -19.77 -4.51 -9.30
N PRO A 485 -20.60 -5.02 -8.38
CA PRO A 485 -20.38 -4.88 -6.95
C PRO A 485 -19.16 -5.70 -6.52
N GLY A 486 -18.49 -5.30 -5.43
CA GLY A 486 -17.26 -5.95 -4.97
C GLY A 486 -17.40 -7.39 -4.44
N ASN A 487 -18.63 -7.91 -4.37
CA ASN A 487 -18.90 -9.31 -4.03
C ASN A 487 -19.10 -10.20 -5.27
N ASP A 488 -19.07 -9.64 -6.48
CA ASP A 488 -19.13 -10.38 -7.74
C ASP A 488 -17.71 -10.78 -8.16
N ILE A 489 -17.50 -12.07 -8.45
CA ILE A 489 -16.20 -12.62 -8.85
C ILE A 489 -15.65 -12.02 -10.15
N GLU A 490 -16.52 -11.54 -11.03
CA GLU A 490 -16.12 -10.87 -12.27
C GLU A 490 -15.82 -9.38 -12.08
N SER A 491 -16.04 -8.83 -10.87
CA SER A 491 -15.76 -7.43 -10.59
C SER A 491 -14.26 -7.18 -10.52
N SER A 492 -13.81 -6.07 -11.10
CA SER A 492 -12.43 -5.59 -10.98
C SER A 492 -12.04 -5.27 -9.53
N ILE A 493 -13.02 -4.97 -8.67
CA ILE A 493 -12.79 -4.72 -7.25
C ILE A 493 -13.10 -5.93 -6.36
N PHE A 494 -13.28 -7.11 -6.94
CA PHE A 494 -13.34 -8.35 -6.19
C PHE A 494 -11.99 -8.63 -5.51
N HIS A 495 -12.01 -9.19 -4.30
CA HIS A 495 -10.83 -9.32 -3.43
C HIS A 495 -9.61 -9.92 -4.14
N GLU A 496 -9.80 -10.99 -4.89
CA GLU A 496 -8.76 -11.70 -5.64
C GLU A 496 -8.31 -10.96 -6.91
N ASN A 497 -9.16 -10.09 -7.47
CA ASN A 497 -8.88 -9.31 -8.66
C ASN A 497 -8.21 -7.95 -8.33
N LEU A 498 -8.37 -7.45 -7.10
CA LEU A 498 -7.88 -6.14 -6.67
C LEU A 498 -6.39 -5.91 -6.93
N PRO A 499 -5.47 -6.85 -6.63
CA PRO A 499 -4.05 -6.65 -6.93
C PRO A 499 -3.78 -6.36 -8.40
N ALA A 500 -4.47 -7.05 -9.32
CA ALA A 500 -4.36 -6.81 -10.76
C ALA A 500 -4.97 -5.46 -11.17
N THR A 501 -6.09 -5.07 -10.55
CA THR A 501 -6.70 -3.75 -10.78
C THR A 501 -5.78 -2.62 -10.36
N CYS A 502 -5.13 -2.74 -9.20
CA CYS A 502 -4.13 -1.77 -8.74
C CYS A 502 -2.88 -1.77 -9.62
N ALA A 503 -2.48 -2.93 -10.16
CA ALA A 503 -1.30 -3.07 -11.03
C ALA A 503 -1.37 -2.25 -12.32
N ASN A 504 -2.58 -1.90 -12.79
CA ASN A 504 -2.74 -1.03 -13.97
C ASN A 504 -2.00 0.32 -13.83
N CYS A 505 -1.84 0.82 -12.60
CA CYS A 505 -1.05 2.02 -12.32
C CYS A 505 0.17 1.74 -11.41
N HIS A 506 0.10 0.73 -10.54
CA HIS A 506 1.13 0.38 -9.56
C HIS A 506 1.88 -0.92 -9.91
N LEU A 507 2.17 -1.14 -11.20
CA LEU A 507 2.80 -2.37 -11.68
C LEU A 507 4.07 -2.72 -10.91
N GLY A 508 4.95 -1.75 -10.64
CA GLY A 508 6.18 -1.99 -9.88
C GLY A 508 5.94 -2.52 -8.46
N ILE A 509 4.89 -2.05 -7.78
CA ILE A 509 4.53 -2.56 -6.45
C ILE A 509 3.90 -3.95 -6.55
N PHE A 510 3.05 -4.17 -7.55
CA PHE A 510 2.45 -5.49 -7.80
C PHE A 510 3.53 -6.56 -8.06
N GLU A 511 4.57 -6.22 -8.82
CA GLU A 511 5.71 -7.10 -9.12
C GLU A 511 6.50 -7.51 -7.86
N VAL A 512 6.52 -6.64 -6.84
CA VAL A 512 7.08 -6.96 -5.53
C VAL A 512 6.09 -7.81 -4.71
N PHE A 513 4.84 -7.37 -4.61
CA PHE A 513 3.80 -8.02 -3.82
C PHE A 513 3.54 -9.46 -4.26
N LYS A 514 3.57 -9.76 -5.57
CA LYS A 514 3.35 -11.12 -6.08
C LYS A 514 4.36 -12.15 -5.56
N ASN A 515 5.52 -11.70 -5.06
CA ASN A 515 6.58 -12.54 -4.49
C ASN A 515 6.55 -12.59 -2.95
N SER A 516 5.63 -11.87 -2.32
CA SER A 516 5.42 -11.88 -0.86
C SER A 516 4.62 -13.10 -0.42
N VAL A 517 4.82 -13.52 0.83
CA VAL A 517 4.02 -14.57 1.49
C VAL A 517 2.54 -14.21 1.64
N HIS A 518 2.18 -12.94 1.49
CA HIS A 518 0.79 -12.49 1.45
C HIS A 518 0.15 -12.63 0.07
N SER A 519 0.91 -12.99 -0.97
CA SER A 519 0.34 -13.26 -2.28
C SER A 519 -0.16 -14.71 -2.38
N PRO A 520 -1.35 -14.94 -2.97
CA PRO A 520 -1.82 -16.29 -3.29
C PRO A 520 -0.95 -17.00 -4.33
N LEU A 521 -0.05 -16.29 -5.01
CA LEU A 521 0.92 -16.88 -5.95
C LEU A 521 2.05 -17.62 -5.21
N VAL A 522 2.43 -17.15 -4.03
CA VAL A 522 3.49 -17.76 -3.19
C VAL A 522 2.90 -18.68 -2.13
N THR A 523 1.91 -18.21 -1.37
CA THR A 523 1.33 -18.97 -0.28
C THR A 523 0.05 -19.66 -0.74
N LYS A 524 0.06 -20.99 -0.73
CA LYS A 524 -1.13 -21.82 -0.98
C LYS A 524 -1.75 -22.20 0.37
N THR A 525 -2.91 -21.61 0.66
CA THR A 525 -3.64 -21.82 1.91
C THR A 525 -5.14 -21.66 1.67
N ASP A 526 -5.95 -22.28 2.52
CA ASP A 526 -7.41 -22.11 2.53
C ASP A 526 -7.83 -20.84 3.29
N GLN A 527 -6.88 -20.17 3.95
CA GLN A 527 -7.13 -18.90 4.64
C GLN A 527 -7.14 -17.74 3.65
N LEU A 528 -8.05 -16.77 3.87
CA LEU A 528 -8.09 -15.55 3.08
C LEU A 528 -6.81 -14.74 3.31
N LEU A 529 -6.03 -14.53 2.24
CA LEU A 529 -4.84 -13.69 2.25
C LEU A 529 -5.22 -12.23 2.04
N PRO A 530 -4.45 -11.26 2.58
CA PRO A 530 -4.78 -9.85 2.43
C PRO A 530 -4.57 -9.38 0.99
N ALA A 531 -5.46 -8.53 0.51
CA ALA A 531 -5.34 -7.77 -0.72
C ALA A 531 -4.91 -6.32 -0.44
N CYS A 532 -4.70 -5.54 -1.50
CA CYS A 532 -4.22 -4.16 -1.38
C CYS A 532 -5.14 -3.30 -0.48
N ASN A 533 -6.45 -3.54 -0.50
CA ASN A 533 -7.43 -2.76 0.25
C ASN A 533 -7.48 -3.05 1.76
N ASP A 534 -6.92 -4.18 2.21
CA ASP A 534 -6.83 -4.51 3.63
C ASP A 534 -5.80 -3.64 4.36
N CYS A 535 -4.77 -3.21 3.63
CA CYS A 535 -3.71 -2.31 4.11
C CYS A 535 -3.90 -0.86 3.61
N HIS A 536 -4.52 -0.66 2.45
CA HIS A 536 -4.81 0.66 1.89
C HIS A 536 -6.31 0.83 1.62
N THR A 537 -7.04 1.55 2.46
CA THR A 537 -8.47 1.77 2.22
C THR A 537 -8.74 2.42 0.86
N SER A 538 -9.58 1.81 0.01
CA SER A 538 -9.74 2.24 -1.39
C SER A 538 -10.28 3.66 -1.55
N HIS A 539 -11.34 4.02 -0.80
CA HIS A 539 -11.95 5.35 -0.87
C HIS A 539 -11.34 6.38 0.08
N THR A 540 -10.52 5.97 1.05
CA THR A 540 -9.90 6.88 2.02
C THR A 540 -8.38 6.79 2.02
N ILE A 541 -7.78 6.37 0.89
CA ILE A 541 -6.35 6.07 0.78
C ILE A 541 -5.49 7.26 1.22
N GLN A 542 -4.62 7.05 2.20
CA GLN A 542 -3.75 8.07 2.78
C GLN A 542 -2.31 7.91 2.30
N ARG A 543 -1.52 8.97 2.44
CA ARG A 543 -0.09 8.91 2.19
C ARG A 543 0.62 8.12 3.28
N HIS A 544 1.51 7.22 2.86
CA HIS A 544 2.20 6.28 3.73
C HIS A 544 3.24 6.92 4.67
N ASP A 545 3.74 8.12 4.34
CA ASP A 545 4.73 8.87 5.13
C ASP A 545 4.12 9.65 6.29
N THR A 546 2.79 9.67 6.41
CA THR A 546 2.11 10.33 7.52
C THR A 546 2.18 9.49 8.79
N SER A 547 2.35 10.15 9.95
CA SER A 547 2.34 9.47 11.24
C SER A 547 1.05 8.67 11.46
N GLN A 548 -0.09 9.18 11.00
CA GLN A 548 -1.38 8.48 11.12
C GLN A 548 -1.39 7.15 10.36
N PHE A 549 -0.87 7.12 9.12
CA PHE A 549 -0.79 5.87 8.36
C PHE A 549 0.14 4.86 9.04
N ARG A 550 1.30 5.31 9.52
CA ARG A 550 2.27 4.45 10.22
C ARG A 550 1.69 3.84 11.51
N LEU A 551 0.87 4.60 12.25
CA LEU A 551 0.15 4.10 13.42
C LEU A 551 -0.92 3.07 13.02
N ASN A 552 -1.71 3.37 11.99
CA ASN A 552 -2.76 2.47 11.50
C ASN A 552 -2.20 1.14 10.94
N THR A 553 -0.95 1.14 10.46
CA THR A 553 -0.28 -0.06 9.92
C THR A 553 -0.25 -1.21 10.94
N VAL A 554 -0.10 -0.89 12.22
CA VAL A 554 -0.09 -1.89 13.31
C VAL A 554 -1.45 -2.59 13.41
N ASP A 555 -2.53 -1.83 13.38
CA ASP A 555 -3.89 -2.37 13.45
C ASP A 555 -4.27 -3.14 12.18
N GLN A 556 -3.81 -2.68 11.02
CA GLN A 556 -4.03 -3.37 9.74
C GLN A 556 -3.42 -4.77 9.74
N CYS A 557 -2.16 -4.90 10.18
CA CYS A 557 -1.53 -6.21 10.37
C CYS A 557 -2.27 -7.01 11.45
N GLY A 558 -2.68 -6.33 12.53
CA GLY A 558 -3.36 -6.90 13.69
C GLY A 558 -4.66 -7.62 13.38
N LYS A 559 -5.44 -7.17 12.38
CA LYS A 559 -6.69 -7.82 11.94
C LYS A 559 -6.52 -9.28 11.53
N CYS A 560 -5.37 -9.63 10.95
CA CYS A 560 -5.05 -11.00 10.56
C CYS A 560 -4.09 -11.67 11.55
N HIS A 561 -3.24 -10.89 12.24
CA HIS A 561 -2.25 -11.36 13.21
C HIS A 561 -2.66 -11.17 14.68
N GLU A 562 -3.94 -11.38 14.98
CA GLU A 562 -4.54 -11.10 16.31
C GLU A 562 -3.80 -11.77 17.47
N LYS A 563 -3.24 -12.96 17.26
CA LYS A 563 -2.51 -13.71 18.29
C LYS A 563 -1.15 -13.13 18.62
N LEU A 564 -0.49 -12.49 17.66
CA LEU A 564 0.86 -11.93 17.82
C LEU A 564 0.83 -10.46 18.21
N LEU A 565 -0.23 -9.74 17.84
CA LEU A 565 -0.39 -8.31 18.10
C LEU A 565 -0.18 -7.91 19.58
N PRO A 566 -0.71 -8.64 20.58
CA PRO A 566 -0.46 -8.32 21.98
C PRO A 566 1.02 -8.34 22.37
N SER A 567 1.80 -9.29 21.84
CA SER A 567 3.24 -9.39 22.14
C SER A 567 4.02 -8.18 21.61
N TYR A 568 3.64 -7.66 20.45
CA TYR A 568 4.23 -6.43 19.90
C TYR A 568 3.93 -5.23 20.81
N PHE A 569 2.69 -5.12 21.29
CA PHE A 569 2.30 -4.05 22.21
C PHE A 569 2.92 -4.14 23.60
N GLU A 570 3.59 -5.25 23.95
CA GLU A 570 4.41 -5.32 25.16
C GLU A 570 5.81 -4.74 24.99
N THR A 571 6.27 -4.58 23.74
CA THR A 571 7.56 -3.95 23.43
C THR A 571 7.52 -2.44 23.59
N TYR A 572 8.70 -1.82 23.64
CA TYR A 572 8.81 -0.35 23.62
C TYR A 572 8.17 0.25 22.36
N HIS A 573 8.43 -0.33 21.18
CA HIS A 573 7.88 0.14 19.91
C HIS A 573 6.35 0.13 19.91
N GLY A 574 5.74 -0.96 20.38
CA GLY A 574 4.29 -1.06 20.48
C GLY A 574 3.68 -0.09 21.50
N LYS A 575 4.29 0.05 22.69
CA LYS A 575 3.81 0.99 23.73
C LYS A 575 3.90 2.44 23.27
N ALA A 576 5.00 2.83 22.62
CA ALA A 576 5.16 4.16 22.06
C ALA A 576 4.17 4.42 20.91
N SER A 577 3.93 3.43 20.05
CA SER A 577 2.90 3.52 18.98
C SER A 577 1.51 3.77 19.58
N LYS A 578 1.13 3.06 20.64
CA LYS A 578 -0.16 3.28 21.34
C LYS A 578 -0.29 4.68 21.94
N LEU A 579 0.82 5.28 22.35
CA LEU A 579 0.87 6.67 22.81
C LEU A 579 0.85 7.71 21.67
N GLY A 580 0.69 7.27 20.41
CA GLY A 580 0.57 8.12 19.23
C GLY A 580 1.89 8.47 18.56
N GLU A 581 3.00 7.79 18.88
CA GLU A 581 4.28 8.03 18.21
C GLU A 581 4.36 7.26 16.89
N GLY A 582 4.25 7.97 15.76
CA GLY A 582 4.34 7.35 14.43
C GLY A 582 5.78 7.06 13.97
N ALA A 583 6.79 7.66 14.61
CA ALA A 583 8.19 7.52 14.18
C ALA A 583 8.87 6.23 14.69
N VAL A 584 8.27 5.51 15.64
CA VAL A 584 8.81 4.22 16.09
C VAL A 584 8.60 3.14 15.04
N ALA A 585 9.41 2.08 15.13
CA ALA A 585 9.33 0.95 14.21
C ALA A 585 7.99 0.21 14.37
N ASN A 586 7.29 -0.02 13.27
CA ASN A 586 6.08 -0.84 13.21
C ASN A 586 6.36 -2.19 12.51
N CYS A 587 5.31 -2.97 12.29
CA CYS A 587 5.41 -4.29 11.66
C CYS A 587 6.15 -4.23 10.31
N ALA A 588 5.86 -3.23 9.47
CA ALA A 588 6.41 -3.12 8.13
C ALA A 588 7.88 -2.71 8.12
N ASP A 589 8.35 -1.93 9.11
CA ASP A 589 9.77 -1.55 9.19
C ASP A 589 10.67 -2.77 9.45
N CYS A 590 10.14 -3.79 10.13
CA CYS A 590 10.80 -5.05 10.42
C CYS A 590 10.58 -6.11 9.33
N HIS A 591 9.35 -6.32 8.88
CA HIS A 591 8.97 -7.43 8.00
C HIS A 591 8.98 -7.10 6.50
N GLY A 592 9.05 -5.81 6.12
CA GLY A 592 8.71 -5.35 4.77
C GLY A 592 7.25 -4.90 4.68
N SER A 593 6.91 -4.14 3.63
CA SER A 593 5.54 -3.62 3.42
C SER A 593 4.80 -4.38 2.32
N HIS A 594 5.44 -4.53 1.17
CA HIS A 594 4.95 -5.30 0.03
C HIS A 594 5.82 -6.54 -0.25
N ASP A 595 7.03 -6.58 0.30
CA ASP A 595 8.09 -7.58 0.13
C ASP A 595 8.24 -8.49 1.37
N ILE A 596 7.10 -8.97 1.90
CA ILE A 596 7.10 -9.75 3.13
C ILE A 596 7.50 -11.20 2.80
N HIS A 597 8.65 -11.63 3.30
CA HIS A 597 9.20 -12.97 3.09
C HIS A 597 9.30 -13.77 4.40
N LYS A 598 9.41 -15.10 4.29
CA LYS A 598 9.64 -15.95 5.46
C LYS A 598 11.02 -15.65 6.06
N ALA A 599 11.13 -15.64 7.39
CA ALA A 599 12.36 -15.22 8.09
C ALA A 599 13.60 -16.09 7.80
N ASP A 600 13.42 -17.31 7.28
CA ASP A 600 14.50 -18.22 6.87
C ASP A 600 14.97 -17.99 5.42
N GLN A 601 14.28 -17.17 4.64
CA GLN A 601 14.65 -16.86 3.26
C GLN A 601 15.69 -15.73 3.21
N PRO A 602 16.74 -15.83 2.38
CA PRO A 602 17.75 -14.78 2.23
C PRO A 602 17.19 -13.41 1.79
N SER A 603 16.03 -13.38 1.12
CA SER A 603 15.35 -12.14 0.71
C SER A 603 14.63 -11.44 1.86
N SER A 604 14.42 -12.10 3.00
CA SER A 604 13.71 -11.51 4.14
C SER A 604 14.59 -10.51 4.88
N THR A 605 14.02 -9.35 5.22
CA THR A 605 14.62 -8.35 6.12
C THR A 605 14.96 -8.93 7.50
N LEU A 606 14.32 -10.04 7.88
CA LEU A 606 14.53 -10.71 9.18
C LEU A 606 15.45 -11.93 9.08
N HIS A 607 15.99 -12.23 7.90
CA HIS A 607 17.02 -13.26 7.75
C HIS A 607 18.23 -12.93 8.61
N LYS A 608 18.89 -13.94 9.18
CA LYS A 608 20.05 -13.79 10.08
C LYS A 608 21.12 -12.83 9.55
N ASP A 609 21.35 -12.84 8.24
CA ASP A 609 22.38 -12.03 7.58
C ASP A 609 21.92 -10.58 7.33
N ASN A 610 20.60 -10.32 7.39
CA ASN A 610 19.98 -9.03 7.10
C ASN A 610 19.53 -8.26 8.36
N LYS A 611 19.34 -8.94 9.51
CA LYS A 611 18.81 -8.31 10.74
C LYS A 611 19.60 -7.08 11.17
N ILE A 612 20.93 -7.12 11.08
CA ILE A 612 21.78 -5.98 11.44
C ILE A 612 21.42 -4.77 10.57
N GLN A 613 21.31 -4.96 9.25
CA GLN A 613 20.92 -3.89 8.32
C GLN A 613 19.52 -3.37 8.63
N THR A 614 18.57 -4.26 8.89
CA THR A 614 17.18 -3.90 9.23
C THR A 614 17.12 -3.05 10.50
N CYS A 615 17.76 -3.48 11.60
CA CYS A 615 17.80 -2.71 12.84
C CYS A 615 18.60 -1.40 12.68
N SER A 616 19.64 -1.39 11.83
CA SER A 616 20.49 -0.22 11.62
C SER A 616 19.81 0.98 10.97
N LYS A 617 18.63 0.78 10.36
CA LYS A 617 17.79 1.86 9.84
C LYS A 617 17.41 2.87 10.94
N CYS A 618 17.30 2.41 12.18
CA CYS A 618 16.93 3.24 13.34
C CYS A 618 18.01 3.25 14.44
N HIS A 619 18.82 2.21 14.56
CA HIS A 619 19.83 2.04 15.61
C HIS A 619 21.26 2.12 15.03
N VAL A 620 22.03 3.16 15.37
CA VAL A 620 23.35 3.40 14.76
C VAL A 620 24.43 2.38 15.20
N GLY A 621 24.29 1.78 16.38
CA GLY A 621 25.31 0.91 17.00
C GLY A 621 24.96 -0.59 17.03
N VAL A 622 24.15 -1.08 16.10
CA VAL A 622 23.69 -2.48 16.12
C VAL A 622 24.86 -3.46 15.93
N ASN A 623 24.88 -4.48 16.78
CA ASN A 623 25.78 -5.63 16.70
C ASN A 623 24.96 -6.93 16.60
N GLU A 624 25.61 -8.07 16.37
CA GLU A 624 24.93 -9.37 16.22
C GLU A 624 24.08 -9.72 17.45
N ALA A 625 24.64 -9.58 18.66
CA ALA A 625 23.94 -9.88 19.90
C ALA A 625 22.70 -8.98 20.12
N PHE A 626 22.71 -7.73 19.64
CA PHE A 626 21.53 -6.85 19.67
C PHE A 626 20.35 -7.43 18.90
N THR A 627 20.62 -8.12 17.79
CA THR A 627 19.58 -8.73 16.95
C THR A 627 18.92 -9.97 17.55
N ASP A 628 19.43 -10.45 18.70
CA ASP A 628 18.77 -11.49 19.52
C ASP A 628 17.67 -10.91 20.43
N TYR A 629 17.40 -9.60 20.39
CA TYR A 629 16.20 -9.04 20.99
C TYR A 629 14.96 -9.72 20.40
N LEU A 630 13.97 -10.01 21.26
CA LEU A 630 12.78 -10.77 20.88
C LEU A 630 11.54 -9.86 20.82
N PRO A 631 11.09 -9.38 19.65
CA PRO A 631 9.97 -8.44 19.53
C PRO A 631 8.59 -9.07 19.73
N HIS A 632 8.50 -10.40 19.59
CA HIS A 632 7.25 -11.18 19.74
C HIS A 632 7.29 -12.15 20.92
N ALA A 633 8.22 -11.97 21.86
CA ALA A 633 8.28 -12.81 23.05
C ALA A 633 7.15 -12.46 24.02
N SER A 634 6.57 -13.48 24.66
CA SER A 634 5.59 -13.33 25.72
C SER A 634 6.06 -14.02 26.99
N HIS A 635 5.93 -13.35 28.13
CA HIS A 635 6.20 -13.96 29.44
C HIS A 635 5.14 -15.00 29.86
N ASN A 636 4.07 -15.18 29.08
CA ASN A 636 3.05 -16.21 29.32
C ASN A 636 3.40 -17.55 28.65
N ASP A 637 4.40 -17.57 27.76
CA ASP A 637 4.84 -18.77 27.05
C ASP A 637 6.12 -19.31 27.70
N ARG A 638 5.92 -20.24 28.64
CA ARG A 638 7.01 -20.89 29.36
C ARG A 638 7.86 -21.81 28.48
N GLU A 639 7.28 -22.38 27.42
CA GLU A 639 7.96 -23.37 26.59
C GLU A 639 8.98 -22.69 25.68
N ASN A 640 8.60 -21.61 25.03
CA ASN A 640 9.48 -20.89 24.10
C ASN A 640 10.32 -19.80 24.79
N TYR A 641 9.83 -19.20 25.89
CA TYR A 641 10.49 -18.08 26.56
C TYR A 641 10.63 -18.27 28.09
N PRO A 642 11.29 -19.37 28.55
CA PRO A 642 11.34 -19.72 29.98
C PRO A 642 11.97 -18.63 30.85
N LEU A 643 13.01 -17.95 30.36
CA LEU A 643 13.69 -16.88 31.12
C LEU A 643 12.78 -15.68 31.37
N LEU A 644 11.99 -15.26 30.36
CA LEU A 644 11.04 -14.17 30.50
C LEU A 644 9.90 -14.57 31.46
N PHE A 645 9.39 -15.80 31.33
CA PHE A 645 8.37 -16.35 32.22
C PHE A 645 8.82 -16.27 33.69
N TYR A 646 10.01 -16.80 34.01
CA TYR A 646 10.50 -16.81 35.39
C TYR A 646 10.84 -15.41 35.91
N ALA A 647 11.39 -14.52 35.06
CA ALA A 647 11.63 -13.14 35.45
C ALA A 647 10.32 -12.42 35.85
N PHE A 648 9.30 -12.49 34.99
CA PHE A 648 8.00 -11.87 35.24
C PHE A 648 7.33 -12.42 36.51
N TRP A 649 7.24 -13.74 36.65
CA TRP A 649 6.58 -14.34 37.82
C TRP A 649 7.35 -14.14 39.12
N SER A 650 8.68 -14.03 39.07
CA SER A 650 9.49 -13.68 40.24
C SER A 650 9.24 -12.24 40.68
N MET A 651 9.22 -11.28 39.75
CA MET A 651 8.92 -9.87 40.04
C MET A 651 7.48 -9.69 40.54
N THR A 652 6.52 -10.36 39.90
CA THR A 652 5.12 -10.37 40.32
C THR A 652 4.96 -10.97 41.73
N GLY A 653 5.64 -12.08 42.00
CA GLY A 653 5.66 -12.71 43.33
C GLY A 653 6.26 -11.79 44.39
N LEU A 654 7.37 -11.10 44.08
CA LEU A 654 7.99 -10.11 44.96
C LEU A 654 7.03 -8.95 45.24
N LEU A 655 6.34 -8.44 44.21
CA LEU A 655 5.38 -7.35 44.32
C LEU A 655 4.21 -7.75 45.24
N ILE A 656 3.52 -8.85 44.92
CA ILE A 656 2.37 -9.32 45.69
C ILE A 656 2.78 -9.66 47.13
N GLY A 657 3.91 -10.35 47.30
CA GLY A 657 4.43 -10.72 48.62
C GLY A 657 4.74 -9.49 49.50
N THR A 658 5.38 -8.48 48.92
CA THR A 658 5.71 -7.23 49.63
C THR A 658 4.45 -6.47 50.03
N PHE A 659 3.50 -6.26 49.11
CA PHE A 659 2.24 -5.56 49.43
C PHE A 659 1.35 -6.35 50.41
N ALA A 660 1.32 -7.68 50.33
CA ALA A 660 0.58 -8.49 51.28
C ALA A 660 1.16 -8.35 52.70
N LEU A 661 2.48 -8.48 52.85
CA LEU A 661 3.15 -8.39 54.15
C LEU A 661 3.03 -6.99 54.75
N PHE A 662 3.44 -5.96 54.01
CA PHE A 662 3.47 -4.58 54.51
C PHE A 662 2.09 -3.92 54.50
N GLY A 663 1.21 -4.26 53.56
CA GLY A 663 -0.17 -3.81 53.56
C GLY A 663 -0.95 -4.34 54.77
N LEU A 664 -0.80 -5.63 55.10
CA LEU A 664 -1.37 -6.20 56.33
C LEU A 664 -0.78 -5.54 57.58
N HIS A 665 0.55 -5.35 57.61
CA HIS A 665 1.23 -4.66 58.70
C HIS A 665 0.67 -3.24 58.93
N THR A 666 0.60 -2.43 57.86
CA THR A 666 0.06 -1.07 57.87
C THR A 666 -1.42 -1.05 58.28
N LEU A 667 -2.25 -1.97 57.78
CA LEU A 667 -3.66 -2.06 58.13
C LEU A 667 -3.85 -2.37 59.62
N LEU A 668 -3.14 -3.37 60.15
CA LEU A 668 -3.18 -3.72 61.57
C LEU A 668 -2.72 -2.54 62.44
N TRP A 669 -1.67 -1.84 62.00
CA TRP A 669 -1.21 -0.65 62.69
C TRP A 669 -2.26 0.46 62.71
N PHE A 670 -2.89 0.73 61.56
CA PHE A 670 -3.94 1.74 61.44
C PHE A 670 -5.13 1.46 62.36
N ILE A 671 -5.63 0.21 62.36
CA ILE A 671 -6.71 -0.23 63.25
C ILE A 671 -6.32 0.00 64.71
N ARG A 672 -5.09 -0.35 65.08
CA ARG A 672 -4.61 -0.15 66.46
C ARG A 672 -4.55 1.32 66.85
N LEU A 673 -4.06 2.19 65.96
CA LEU A 673 -4.00 3.62 66.19
C LEU A 673 -5.39 4.24 66.35
N ILE A 674 -6.39 3.77 65.59
CA ILE A 674 -7.79 4.20 65.77
C ILE A 674 -8.31 3.77 67.14
N ILE A 675 -8.07 2.52 67.56
CA ILE A 675 -8.49 2.02 68.87
C ILE A 675 -7.86 2.84 70.00
N ASP A 676 -6.56 3.11 69.92
CA ASP A 676 -5.86 3.89 70.94
C ASP A 676 -6.31 5.35 70.94
N HIS A 677 -6.60 5.94 69.78
CA HIS A 677 -7.18 7.28 69.68
C HIS A 677 -8.59 7.35 70.26
N ALA A 678 -9.43 6.34 70.00
CA ALA A 678 -10.78 6.24 70.57
C ALA A 678 -10.76 6.05 72.09
N LYS A 679 -9.79 5.31 72.63
CA LYS A 679 -9.64 5.08 74.08
C LYS A 679 -9.07 6.27 74.84
N ASN A 680 -8.07 6.93 74.28
CA ASN A 680 -7.32 7.99 74.97
C ASN A 680 -7.88 9.39 74.68
N GLY A 681 -8.88 9.50 73.79
CA GLY A 681 -9.44 10.77 73.32
C GLY A 681 -8.49 11.54 72.42
N SER A 682 -9.03 12.55 71.72
CA SER A 682 -8.21 13.56 71.04
C SER A 682 -7.46 14.36 72.11
N ASN A 683 -6.26 13.93 72.49
CA ASN A 683 -5.32 14.78 73.21
C ASN A 683 -4.90 15.93 72.27
N GLY A 684 -5.74 16.96 72.26
CA GLY A 684 -5.53 18.21 71.55
C GLY A 684 -4.42 19.03 72.21
N ASN A 685 -3.16 18.61 72.04
CA ASN A 685 -2.00 19.39 72.51
C ASN A 685 -1.41 20.32 71.44
N LYS A 686 -2.20 20.72 70.43
CA LYS A 686 -1.75 21.69 69.42
C LYS A 686 -1.31 23.04 70.03
N GLN A 687 -1.82 23.43 71.20
CA GLN A 687 -1.37 24.62 71.92
C GLN A 687 -0.12 24.41 72.79
N LEU A 688 0.13 23.20 73.29
CA LEU A 688 1.26 22.89 74.18
C LEU A 688 2.61 22.79 73.44
N HIS A 689 2.61 22.42 72.16
CA HIS A 689 3.84 22.31 71.35
C HIS A 689 4.29 23.61 70.68
N ALA A 690 3.46 24.65 70.64
CA ALA A 690 3.76 25.88 69.90
C ALA A 690 4.88 26.73 70.53
N GLN A 691 5.15 26.55 71.83
CA GLN A 691 6.21 27.25 72.57
C GLN A 691 7.32 26.33 73.09
N GLU A 692 7.26 25.04 72.76
CA GLU A 692 8.25 24.05 73.22
C GLU A 692 9.56 24.17 72.42
N LYS A 693 10.69 23.92 73.09
CA LYS A 693 11.98 23.74 72.39
C LYS A 693 11.92 22.54 71.46
N HIS A 694 12.58 22.65 70.31
CA HIS A 694 12.60 21.60 69.30
C HIS A 694 13.99 20.95 69.25
N TYR A 695 14.06 19.64 69.01
CA TYR A 695 15.30 18.92 68.77
C TYR A 695 15.63 18.94 67.27
N ARG A 696 16.87 19.32 66.91
CA ARG A 696 17.38 19.21 65.54
C ARG A 696 17.69 17.75 65.21
N ARG A 697 16.84 17.15 64.38
CA ARG A 697 16.92 15.73 64.00
C ARG A 697 17.77 15.51 62.74
N PHE A 698 17.63 16.39 61.75
CA PHE A 698 18.27 16.27 60.44
C PHE A 698 19.17 17.47 60.13
N ASP A 699 20.07 17.25 59.18
CA ASP A 699 20.88 18.32 58.59
C ASP A 699 20.34 18.76 57.24
N VAL A 700 20.73 19.96 56.82
CA VAL A 700 20.37 20.54 55.52
C VAL A 700 20.71 19.60 54.35
N THR A 701 21.82 18.88 54.43
CA THR A 701 22.21 17.89 53.41
C THR A 701 21.17 16.79 53.23
N HIS A 702 20.55 16.31 54.32
CA HIS A 702 19.48 15.33 54.25
C HIS A 702 18.23 15.92 53.61
N THR A 703 17.88 17.18 53.94
CA THR A 703 16.74 17.88 53.33
C THR A 703 16.94 18.06 51.81
N VAL A 704 18.13 18.49 51.38
CA VAL A 704 18.45 18.68 49.96
C VAL A 704 18.41 17.36 49.19
N LEU A 705 19.03 16.29 49.73
CA LEU A 705 18.99 14.97 49.10
C LEU A 705 17.55 14.44 49.01
N HIS A 706 16.76 14.60 50.07
CA HIS A 706 15.35 14.20 50.06
C HIS A 706 14.54 14.99 49.04
N LEU A 707 14.80 16.29 48.88
CA LEU A 707 14.17 17.12 47.85
C LEU A 707 14.51 16.61 46.44
N MET A 708 15.79 16.29 46.18
CA MET A 708 16.21 15.69 44.91
C MET A 708 15.51 14.36 44.66
N ILE A 709 15.43 13.50 45.68
CA ILE A 709 14.72 12.22 45.61
C ILE A 709 13.24 12.43 45.28
N ILE A 710 12.53 13.30 46.01
CA ILE A 710 11.09 13.55 45.75
C ILE A 710 10.89 13.99 44.30
N VAL A 711 11.60 15.03 43.85
CA VAL A 711 11.39 15.61 42.53
C VAL A 711 11.71 14.60 41.43
N SER A 712 12.88 13.94 41.51
CA SER A 712 13.27 12.95 40.51
C SER A 712 12.36 11.72 40.52
N PHE A 713 12.04 11.16 41.69
CA PHE A 713 11.20 9.98 41.81
C PHE A 713 9.79 10.22 41.31
N LEU A 714 9.18 11.38 41.62
CA LEU A 714 7.83 11.68 41.13
C LEU A 714 7.81 11.83 39.60
N THR A 715 8.82 12.48 39.03
CA THR A 715 8.96 12.59 37.58
C THR A 715 9.18 11.22 36.94
N LEU A 716 10.04 10.37 37.50
CA LEU A 716 10.29 9.01 37.02
C LEU A 716 9.03 8.14 37.11
N ALA A 717 8.32 8.19 38.23
CA ALA A 717 7.07 7.46 38.44
C ALA A 717 6.00 7.93 37.46
N LEU A 718 5.77 9.24 37.33
CA LEU A 718 4.77 9.78 36.42
C LEU A 718 5.08 9.40 34.97
N THR A 719 6.29 9.68 34.50
CA THR A 719 6.71 9.39 33.11
C THR A 719 6.74 7.88 32.83
N GLY A 720 7.25 7.07 33.75
CA GLY A 720 7.31 5.61 33.60
C GLY A 720 5.93 4.95 33.55
N MET A 721 4.98 5.40 34.37
CA MET A 721 3.62 4.84 34.37
C MET A 721 2.85 5.17 33.09
N THR A 722 3.15 6.28 32.41
CA THR A 722 2.56 6.54 31.08
C THR A 722 2.91 5.48 30.04
N LEU A 723 4.14 4.95 30.10
CA LEU A 723 4.58 3.90 29.21
C LEU A 723 4.11 2.51 29.66
N LYS A 724 3.98 2.27 30.98
CA LYS A 724 3.50 0.98 31.51
C LYS A 724 2.00 0.78 31.27
N PHE A 725 1.20 1.84 31.38
CA PHE A 725 -0.26 1.79 31.30
C PHE A 725 -0.80 2.61 30.13
N THR A 726 -0.43 2.21 28.91
CA THR A 726 -0.82 2.93 27.68
C THR A 726 -2.31 2.92 27.40
N GLU A 727 -3.07 1.95 27.96
CA GLU A 727 -4.53 1.85 27.81
C GLU A 727 -5.31 2.79 28.73
N ASN A 728 -4.63 3.41 29.70
CA ASN A 728 -5.29 4.24 30.68
C ASN A 728 -5.38 5.69 30.17
N GLU A 729 -6.62 6.19 30.04
CA GLU A 729 -6.91 7.54 29.54
C GLU A 729 -6.22 8.66 30.34
N PHE A 730 -6.11 8.52 31.67
CA PHE A 730 -5.40 9.50 32.50
C PHE A 730 -3.91 9.54 32.15
N PHE A 731 -3.27 8.39 32.02
CA PHE A 731 -1.85 8.32 31.68
C PHE A 731 -1.56 8.74 30.24
N MET A 732 -2.45 8.44 29.29
CA MET A 732 -2.40 8.99 27.93
C MET A 732 -2.50 10.51 27.93
N ALA A 733 -3.47 11.08 28.66
CA ALA A 733 -3.64 12.52 28.78
C ALA A 733 -2.41 13.19 29.40
N VAL A 734 -1.82 12.59 30.44
CA VAL A 734 -0.56 13.06 31.03
C VAL A 734 0.57 13.07 30.00
N SER A 735 0.75 11.99 29.23
CA SER A 735 1.76 11.93 28.17
C SER A 735 1.57 13.06 27.15
N GLN A 736 0.34 13.29 26.68
CA GLN A 736 0.02 14.35 25.73
C GLN A 736 0.28 15.76 26.30
N ILE A 737 -0.13 16.02 27.55
CA ILE A 737 0.09 17.31 28.23
C ILE A 737 1.60 17.60 28.39
N LEU A 738 2.41 16.56 28.67
CA LEU A 738 3.86 16.70 28.79
C LEU A 738 4.57 16.88 27.44
N GLY A 739 3.86 16.83 26.30
CA GLY A 739 4.43 16.97 24.96
C GLY A 739 4.65 15.66 24.22
N GLY A 740 3.95 14.59 24.61
CA GLY A 740 3.99 13.28 23.96
C GLY A 740 5.08 12.34 24.51
N PRO A 741 5.17 11.11 23.95
CA PRO A 741 6.07 10.07 24.43
C PRO A 741 7.56 10.44 24.31
N ILE A 742 7.95 11.20 23.28
CA ILE A 742 9.34 11.67 23.09
C ILE A 742 9.77 12.58 24.26
N ILE A 743 8.99 13.63 24.55
CA ILE A 743 9.30 14.58 25.63
C ILE A 743 9.23 13.89 26.99
N THR A 744 8.24 13.04 27.20
CA THR A 744 8.12 12.19 28.38
C THR A 744 9.37 11.35 28.60
N GLY A 745 9.93 10.75 27.54
CA GLY A 745 11.20 10.00 27.61
C GLY A 745 12.43 10.87 27.93
N TYR A 746 12.47 12.14 27.48
CA TYR A 746 13.52 13.07 27.88
C TYR A 746 13.42 13.47 29.36
N LEU A 747 12.20 13.75 29.84
CA LEU A 747 11.96 14.06 31.26
C LEU A 747 12.34 12.88 32.16
N HIS A 748 12.00 11.65 31.74
CA HIS A 748 12.38 10.43 32.45
C HIS A 748 13.90 10.32 32.60
N ARG A 749 14.64 10.50 31.49
CA ARG A 749 16.11 10.45 31.48
C ARG A 749 16.76 11.57 32.29
N PHE A 750 16.23 12.79 32.23
CA PHE A 750 16.70 13.90 33.07
C PHE A 750 16.53 13.60 34.57
N ALA A 751 15.37 13.09 34.96
CA ALA A 751 15.12 12.68 36.34
C ALA A 751 16.01 11.49 36.76
N ALA A 752 16.31 10.56 35.85
CA ALA A 752 17.25 9.48 36.09
C ALA A 752 18.68 10.00 36.36
N VAL A 753 19.16 11.03 35.66
CA VAL A 753 20.47 11.66 35.93
C VAL A 753 20.52 12.25 37.33
N ILE A 754 19.45 12.91 37.79
CA ILE A 754 19.35 13.41 39.16
C ILE A 754 19.44 12.24 40.16
N THR A 755 18.78 11.12 39.85
CA THR A 755 18.86 9.89 40.63
C THR A 755 20.26 9.31 40.74
N PHE A 756 20.95 9.14 39.61
CA PHE A 756 22.34 8.69 39.61
C PHE A 756 23.27 9.65 40.36
N PHE A 757 23.03 10.96 40.26
CA PHE A 757 23.82 11.96 40.97
C PHE A 757 23.70 11.81 42.49
N TYR A 758 22.48 11.84 43.05
CA TYR A 758 22.33 11.76 44.51
C TYR A 758 22.76 10.39 45.04
N PHE A 759 22.54 9.32 44.27
CA PHE A 759 22.94 7.97 44.67
C PHE A 759 24.46 7.83 44.69
N SER A 760 25.14 8.33 43.65
CA SER A 760 26.61 8.36 43.59
C SER A 760 27.21 9.24 44.69
N PHE A 761 26.60 10.40 44.96
CA PHE A 761 27.01 11.27 46.07
C PHE A 761 26.86 10.56 47.42
N HIS A 762 25.77 9.82 47.61
CA HIS A 762 25.55 9.03 48.83
C HIS A 762 26.56 7.90 48.98
N LEU A 763 26.85 7.14 47.91
CA LEU A 763 27.90 6.11 47.91
C LEU A 763 29.28 6.71 48.19
N PHE A 764 29.61 7.84 47.58
CA PHE A 764 30.85 8.56 47.84
C PHE A 764 30.95 8.98 49.32
N ARG A 765 29.88 9.54 49.89
CA ARG A 765 29.84 9.90 51.32
C ARG A 765 30.06 8.67 52.20
N LEU A 766 29.37 7.56 51.94
CA LEU A 766 29.60 6.30 52.67
C LEU A 766 31.05 5.84 52.55
N PHE A 767 31.62 5.84 51.34
CA PHE A 767 33.01 5.49 51.10
C PHE A 767 34.00 6.38 51.86
N THR A 768 33.75 7.69 51.95
CA THR A 768 34.59 8.61 52.73
C THR A 768 34.53 8.31 54.24
N LEU A 769 33.35 7.97 54.77
CA LEU A 769 33.18 7.61 56.19
C LEU A 769 33.91 6.29 56.52
N PHE A 770 33.84 5.30 55.63
CA PHE A 770 34.62 4.07 55.74
C PHE A 770 36.12 4.30 55.66
N SER A 771 36.56 5.11 54.70
CA SER A 771 37.98 5.40 54.48
C SER A 771 38.60 6.16 55.65
N LYS A 772 37.84 7.07 56.28
CA LYS A 772 38.27 7.79 57.50
C LYS A 772 38.16 6.96 58.78
N ARG A 773 37.68 5.70 58.70
CA ARG A 773 37.39 4.81 59.84
C ARG A 773 36.42 5.41 60.87
N GLU A 774 35.60 6.38 60.46
CA GLU A 774 34.53 6.94 61.28
C GLU A 774 33.38 5.94 61.43
N ILE A 775 33.25 4.99 60.48
CA ILE A 775 32.34 3.85 60.54
C ILE A 775 33.15 2.58 60.19
N THR A 776 33.06 1.54 61.01
CA THR A 776 33.70 0.24 60.71
C THR A 776 32.67 -0.76 60.15
N LEU A 777 33.11 -1.71 59.31
CA LEU A 777 32.25 -2.80 58.80
C LEU A 777 31.57 -3.59 59.93
N LYS A 778 32.31 -3.82 61.03
CA LYS A 778 31.76 -4.43 62.25
C LYS A 778 30.75 -3.50 62.92
N GLY A 779 31.07 -2.19 62.97
CA GLY A 779 30.20 -1.13 63.43
C GLY A 779 28.84 -1.09 62.74
N LEU A 780 28.75 -1.30 61.42
CA LEU A 780 27.47 -1.38 60.72
C LEU A 780 26.56 -2.53 61.19
N LEU A 781 27.13 -3.59 61.76
CA LEU A 781 26.38 -4.74 62.27
C LEU A 781 26.23 -4.72 63.79
N THR A 782 26.80 -3.72 64.49
CA THR A 782 26.79 -3.66 65.96
C THR A 782 26.38 -2.30 66.53
N GLU A 783 26.54 -1.22 65.78
CA GLU A 783 26.24 0.15 66.21
C GLU A 783 24.76 0.47 66.07
N GLU A 784 24.24 1.21 67.04
CA GLU A 784 22.82 1.51 67.15
C GLU A 784 22.33 2.56 66.14
N TYR A 785 23.25 3.27 65.50
CA TYR A 785 22.98 4.25 64.44
C TYR A 785 23.00 3.66 63.02
N SER A 786 23.28 2.37 62.88
CA SER A 786 23.33 1.69 61.57
C SER A 786 21.97 1.68 60.87
N MET A 787 22.01 1.88 59.55
CA MET A 787 20.85 1.72 58.65
C MET A 787 20.62 0.27 58.22
N ILE A 788 21.55 -0.64 58.53
CA ILE A 788 21.40 -2.06 58.23
C ILE A 788 20.44 -2.70 59.25
N PRO A 789 19.48 -3.53 58.82
CA PRO A 789 18.66 -4.32 59.73
C PRO A 789 19.49 -5.25 60.62
N LEU A 790 19.26 -5.18 61.93
CA LEU A 790 19.91 -5.95 62.98
C LEU A 790 18.91 -6.96 63.58
N PRO A 791 19.36 -8.04 64.26
CA PRO A 791 18.47 -8.99 64.93
C PRO A 791 17.49 -8.35 65.94
N ARG A 792 17.85 -7.19 66.52
CA ARG A 792 16.97 -6.43 67.41
C ARG A 792 15.75 -5.86 66.67
N ASP A 793 15.88 -5.52 65.39
CA ASP A 793 14.80 -4.93 64.60
C ASP A 793 13.68 -5.97 64.41
N LEU A 794 14.04 -7.26 64.31
CA LEU A 794 13.06 -8.36 64.32
C LEU A 794 12.35 -8.48 65.67
N LYS A 795 13.07 -8.30 66.79
CA LYS A 795 12.46 -8.26 68.13
C LYS A 795 11.49 -7.09 68.25
N GLU A 796 11.85 -5.92 67.75
CA GLU A 796 10.99 -4.72 67.71
C GLU A 796 9.77 -4.94 66.83
N LEU A 797 9.91 -5.59 65.66
CA LEU A 797 8.77 -5.98 64.80
C LEU A 797 7.81 -6.92 65.54
N VAL A 798 8.31 -7.98 66.19
CA VAL A 798 7.47 -8.91 66.96
C VAL A 798 6.78 -8.21 68.13
N GLN A 799 7.47 -7.30 68.82
CA GLN A 799 6.85 -6.47 69.86
C GLN A 799 5.74 -5.58 69.29
N ASN A 800 5.98 -4.96 68.13
CA ASN A 800 4.99 -4.11 67.47
C ASN A 800 3.76 -4.93 67.04
N LEU A 801 3.95 -6.14 66.49
CA LEU A 801 2.86 -7.06 66.19
C LEU A 801 2.06 -7.45 67.44
N LYS A 802 2.73 -7.76 68.56
CA LYS A 802 2.04 -8.02 69.84
C LYS A 802 1.22 -6.80 70.29
N TYR A 803 1.78 -5.60 70.14
CA TYR A 803 1.09 -4.35 70.45
C TYR A 803 -0.14 -4.13 69.54
N PHE A 804 -0.07 -4.45 68.25
CA PHE A 804 -1.23 -4.36 67.34
C PHE A 804 -2.41 -5.21 67.83
N PHE A 805 -2.14 -6.42 68.32
CA PHE A 805 -3.16 -7.30 68.92
C PHE A 805 -3.46 -7.00 70.41
N GLY A 806 -2.90 -5.92 70.97
CA GLY A 806 -3.09 -5.54 72.38
C GLY A 806 -2.47 -6.48 73.41
N LYS A 807 -1.52 -7.33 72.99
CA LYS A 807 -0.83 -8.33 73.83
C LYS A 807 0.54 -7.83 74.35
N GLY A 808 0.82 -6.54 74.27
CA GLY A 808 2.06 -5.92 74.74
C GLY A 808 2.06 -4.41 74.59
N GLU A 809 3.05 -3.76 75.22
CA GLU A 809 3.30 -2.32 75.07
C GLU A 809 3.99 -2.00 73.74
N ALA A 810 3.89 -0.74 73.30
CA ALA A 810 4.60 -0.26 72.13
C ALA A 810 6.13 -0.38 72.31
N PRO A 811 6.89 -0.76 71.26
CA PRO A 811 8.33 -0.94 71.37
C PRO A 811 9.05 0.38 71.64
N LYS A 812 10.16 0.33 72.41
CA LYS A 812 11.07 1.47 72.60
C LYS A 812 12.00 1.65 71.40
N LEU A 813 11.64 2.58 70.52
CA LEU A 813 12.29 2.82 69.23
C LEU A 813 13.54 3.71 69.37
N GLY A 814 14.58 3.38 68.58
CA GLY A 814 15.81 4.17 68.48
C GLY A 814 15.78 5.20 67.33
N ARG A 815 16.96 5.70 66.94
CA ARG A 815 17.09 6.72 65.88
C ARG A 815 16.41 6.32 64.58
N TRP A 816 16.65 5.07 64.16
CA TRP A 816 16.02 4.46 63.01
C TRP A 816 15.16 3.28 63.48
N THR A 817 13.90 3.27 63.08
CA THR A 817 13.00 2.13 63.33
C THR A 817 13.27 1.01 62.34
N TYR A 818 12.77 -0.19 62.65
CA TYR A 818 12.89 -1.32 61.73
C TYR A 818 12.24 -1.04 60.36
N TRP A 819 11.15 -0.27 60.31
CA TRP A 819 10.50 0.07 59.04
C TRP A 819 11.22 1.19 58.30
N GLU A 820 11.81 2.17 58.98
CA GLU A 820 12.64 3.20 58.33
C GLU A 820 13.89 2.59 57.70
N LYS A 821 14.49 1.60 58.38
CA LYS A 821 15.60 0.82 57.82
C LYS A 821 15.16 0.00 56.62
N PHE A 822 13.98 -0.61 56.69
CA PHE A 822 13.42 -1.34 55.55
C PHE A 822 13.16 -0.40 54.37
N ASP A 823 12.48 0.73 54.59
CA ASP A 823 12.24 1.77 53.57
C ASP A 823 13.56 2.22 52.92
N TYR A 824 14.58 2.51 53.72
CA TYR A 824 15.90 2.88 53.22
C TYR A 824 16.54 1.77 52.37
N MET A 825 16.54 0.53 52.84
CA MET A 825 17.14 -0.59 52.10
C MET A 825 16.35 -0.93 50.84
N ALA A 826 15.02 -0.85 50.88
CA ALA A 826 14.15 -1.05 49.74
C ALA A 826 14.45 -0.01 48.65
N VAL A 827 14.56 1.28 48.99
CA VAL A 827 14.94 2.32 48.03
C VAL A 827 16.39 2.13 47.55
N PHE A 828 17.33 1.80 48.42
CA PHE A 828 18.73 1.62 48.05
C PHE A 828 18.91 0.48 47.01
N TRP A 829 18.25 -0.66 47.24
CA TRP A 829 18.26 -1.77 46.29
C TRP A 829 17.41 -1.48 45.06
N GLY A 830 16.22 -0.89 45.22
CA GLY A 830 15.34 -0.54 44.12
C GLY A 830 16.01 0.43 43.13
N VAL A 831 16.68 1.47 43.61
CA VAL A 831 17.47 2.39 42.76
C VAL A 831 18.61 1.67 42.05
N THR A 832 19.24 0.69 42.70
CA THR A 832 20.30 -0.12 42.06
C THR A 832 19.73 -0.98 40.93
N VAL A 833 18.62 -1.70 41.17
CA VAL A 833 18.00 -2.61 40.20
C VAL A 833 17.39 -1.83 39.03
N ILE A 834 16.56 -0.81 39.31
CA ILE A 834 15.94 0.06 38.29
C ILE A 834 17.04 0.84 37.56
N GLY A 835 18.06 1.32 38.26
CA GLY A 835 19.16 2.06 37.66
C GLY A 835 19.97 1.22 36.67
N LEU A 836 20.40 0.02 37.05
CA LEU A 836 21.16 -0.87 36.17
C LEU A 836 20.33 -1.35 34.98
N THR A 837 19.10 -1.78 35.20
CA THR A 837 18.20 -2.18 34.10
C THR A 837 17.84 -0.99 33.21
N GLY A 838 17.70 0.22 33.77
CA GLY A 838 17.47 1.45 33.02
C GLY A 838 18.65 1.83 32.14
N LEU A 839 19.89 1.60 32.57
CA LEU A 839 21.08 1.80 31.73
C LEU A 839 21.12 0.82 30.55
N VAL A 840 20.70 -0.43 30.76
CA VAL A 840 20.56 -1.42 29.67
C VAL A 840 19.53 -0.93 28.65
N LEU A 841 18.41 -0.36 29.10
CA LEU A 841 17.35 0.14 28.21
C LEU A 841 17.67 1.49 27.56
N TRP A 842 18.48 2.33 28.22
CA TRP A 842 18.91 3.61 27.66
C TRP A 842 20.00 3.41 26.61
N PHE A 843 20.93 2.48 26.83
CA PHE A 843 22.05 2.21 25.92
C PHE A 843 22.07 0.74 25.47
N PRO A 844 21.01 0.25 24.79
CA PRO A 844 20.90 -1.16 24.45
C PRO A 844 21.98 -1.63 23.47
N GLU A 845 22.44 -0.76 22.55
CA GLU A 845 23.55 -1.04 21.64
C GLU A 845 24.87 -1.26 22.38
N ALA A 846 25.15 -0.45 23.41
CA ALA A 846 26.36 -0.59 24.22
C ALA A 846 26.25 -1.76 25.20
N ALA A 847 25.07 -1.99 25.79
CA ALA A 847 24.84 -3.09 26.71
C ALA A 847 25.01 -4.45 26.02
N THR A 848 24.61 -4.56 24.75
CA THR A 848 24.69 -5.81 23.97
C THR A 848 26.09 -6.18 23.49
N ILE A 849 27.07 -5.30 23.68
CA ILE A 849 28.49 -5.66 23.50
C ILE A 849 28.91 -6.72 24.54
N VAL A 850 28.29 -6.71 25.73
CA VAL A 850 28.64 -7.59 26.86
C VAL A 850 27.50 -8.50 27.32
N LEU A 851 26.26 -8.20 26.93
CA LEU A 851 25.07 -9.00 27.24
C LEU A 851 24.40 -9.52 25.97
N PRO A 852 23.73 -10.67 26.00
CA PRO A 852 22.92 -11.12 24.87
C PRO A 852 21.66 -10.26 24.68
N GLY A 853 21.12 -10.17 23.46
CA GLY A 853 19.98 -9.30 23.14
C GLY A 853 18.71 -9.59 23.94
N TRP A 854 18.43 -10.85 24.27
CA TRP A 854 17.29 -11.22 25.13
C TRP A 854 17.39 -10.61 26.54
N ALA A 855 18.57 -10.20 27.00
CA ALA A 855 18.74 -9.51 28.28
C ALA A 855 18.02 -8.15 28.30
N ILE A 856 17.83 -7.51 27.14
CA ILE A 856 17.02 -6.29 27.01
C ILE A 856 15.56 -6.58 27.39
N ASN A 857 15.00 -7.71 26.93
CA ASN A 857 13.64 -8.11 27.29
C ASN A 857 13.49 -8.32 28.82
N VAL A 858 14.46 -9.00 29.44
CA VAL A 858 14.45 -9.23 30.90
C VAL A 858 14.64 -7.92 31.68
N ALA A 859 15.54 -7.05 31.22
CA ALA A 859 15.74 -5.72 31.82
C ALA A 859 14.45 -4.90 31.75
N ALA A 860 13.69 -4.94 30.64
CA ALA A 860 12.41 -4.25 30.52
C ALA A 860 11.38 -4.73 31.56
N ILE A 861 11.27 -6.05 31.77
CA ILE A 861 10.38 -6.63 32.79
C ILE A 861 10.79 -6.16 34.19
N ILE A 862 12.06 -6.38 34.56
CA ILE A 862 12.55 -6.04 35.91
C ILE A 862 12.42 -4.53 36.16
N HIS A 863 12.82 -3.69 35.21
CA HIS A 863 12.72 -2.24 35.34
C HIS A 863 11.28 -1.80 35.54
N SER A 864 10.36 -2.30 34.72
CA SER A 864 8.95 -1.92 34.76
C SER A 864 8.25 -2.37 36.05
N ASP A 865 8.52 -3.59 36.52
CA ASP A 865 7.84 -4.15 37.69
C ASP A 865 8.44 -3.66 39.01
N GLU A 866 9.76 -3.50 39.07
CA GLU A 866 10.41 -2.85 40.23
C GLU A 866 9.98 -1.39 40.36
N ALA A 867 9.83 -0.66 39.24
CA ALA A 867 9.28 0.69 39.27
C ALA A 867 7.84 0.74 39.78
N LEU A 868 7.00 -0.23 39.41
CA LEU A 868 5.63 -0.37 39.93
C LEU A 868 5.65 -0.65 41.44
N LEU A 869 6.49 -1.59 41.88
CA LEU A 869 6.67 -1.92 43.28
C LEU A 869 7.13 -0.70 44.09
N ALA A 870 8.19 -0.02 43.65
CA ALA A 870 8.72 1.16 44.31
C ALA A 870 7.69 2.30 44.38
N THR A 871 6.99 2.57 43.29
CA THR A 871 5.95 3.62 43.22
C THR A 871 4.80 3.32 44.16
N GLY A 872 4.24 2.11 44.10
CA GLY A 872 3.15 1.73 44.97
C GLY A 872 3.59 1.70 46.44
N PHE A 873 4.77 1.18 46.76
CA PHE A 873 5.27 1.10 48.14
C PHE A 873 5.47 2.50 48.74
N ILE A 874 6.10 3.42 47.99
CA ILE A 874 6.36 4.78 48.46
C ILE A 874 5.03 5.54 48.67
N PHE A 875 4.11 5.49 47.70
CA PHE A 875 2.89 6.27 47.77
C PHE A 875 1.80 5.66 48.67
N THR A 876 1.94 4.40 49.10
CA THR A 876 1.02 3.76 50.05
C THR A 876 1.64 3.60 51.44
N ILE A 877 2.66 2.77 51.57
CA ILE A 877 3.23 2.35 52.86
C ILE A 877 4.11 3.45 53.44
N HIS A 878 5.02 4.04 52.65
CA HIS A 878 5.87 5.11 53.15
C HIS A 878 5.05 6.37 53.48
N PHE A 879 4.15 6.82 52.59
CA PHE A 879 3.24 7.93 52.87
C PHE A 879 2.32 7.69 54.07
N PHE A 880 1.87 6.45 54.28
CA PHE A 880 1.18 6.10 55.52
C PHE A 880 2.09 6.30 56.73
N ASN A 881 3.27 5.68 56.71
CA ASN A 881 4.24 5.71 57.80
C ASN A 881 4.65 7.14 58.17
N THR A 882 4.66 8.08 57.23
CA THR A 882 5.12 9.46 57.50
C THR A 882 3.97 10.45 57.67
N HIS A 883 2.93 10.41 56.83
CA HIS A 883 1.95 11.50 56.73
C HIS A 883 0.52 11.12 57.16
N LEU A 884 0.07 9.89 56.88
CA LEU A 884 -1.35 9.52 57.05
C LEU A 884 -1.67 8.88 58.41
N ARG A 885 -0.68 8.61 59.26
CA ARG A 885 -0.93 8.14 60.64
C ARG A 885 -1.66 9.22 61.45
N PRO A 886 -2.69 8.87 62.26
CA PRO A 886 -3.47 9.85 63.04
C PRO A 886 -2.65 10.85 63.86
N GLY A 887 -1.49 10.45 64.41
CA GLY A 887 -0.62 11.33 65.19
C GLY A 887 0.21 12.33 64.38
N LYS A 888 0.38 12.12 63.07
CA LYS A 888 1.13 12.98 62.15
C LYS A 888 0.24 13.66 61.10
N PHE A 889 -1.02 13.22 61.00
CA PHE A 889 -1.98 13.76 60.05
C PHE A 889 -2.21 15.26 60.30
N PRO A 890 -2.23 16.10 59.24
CA PRO A 890 -2.24 15.71 57.82
C PRO A 890 -0.87 15.63 57.14
N MET A 891 0.23 16.02 57.81
CA MET A 891 1.56 16.09 57.19
C MET A 891 2.67 16.18 58.24
N ASP A 892 3.61 15.23 58.25
CA ASP A 892 4.90 15.38 58.92
C ASP A 892 5.82 16.34 58.14
N THR A 893 6.38 17.34 58.84
CA THR A 893 7.23 18.39 58.27
C THR A 893 8.68 18.32 58.75
N VAL A 894 9.04 17.30 59.54
CA VAL A 894 10.36 17.20 60.20
C VAL A 894 11.52 17.15 59.19
N ILE A 895 11.35 16.54 58.02
CA ILE A 895 12.44 16.47 57.01
C ILE A 895 12.75 17.83 56.36
N PHE A 896 11.74 18.67 56.18
CA PHE A 896 11.89 20.00 55.57
C PHE A 896 12.30 21.04 56.62
N THR A 897 11.71 20.96 57.82
CA THR A 897 12.03 21.88 58.92
C THR A 897 13.27 21.49 59.72
N GLN A 898 13.75 20.25 59.58
CA GLN A 898 14.84 19.59 60.32
C GLN A 898 14.58 19.38 61.82
N LYS A 899 13.42 19.81 62.31
CA LYS A 899 13.13 20.01 63.74
C LYS A 899 11.91 19.21 64.16
N ILE A 900 11.97 18.61 65.35
CA ILE A 900 10.86 17.89 65.98
C ILE A 900 10.59 18.46 67.39
N PRO A 901 9.33 18.64 67.85
CA PRO A 901 9.05 19.04 69.23
C PRO A 901 9.65 18.04 70.23
N LEU A 902 10.22 18.53 71.34
CA LEU A 902 10.95 17.69 72.31
C LEU A 902 10.07 16.59 72.93
N SER A 903 8.84 16.90 73.28
CA SER A 903 7.84 15.96 73.79
C SER A 903 7.54 14.82 72.81
N VAL A 904 7.34 15.15 71.53
CA VAL A 904 7.12 14.17 70.45
C VAL A 904 8.37 13.32 70.22
N PHE A 905 9.57 13.91 70.32
CA PHE A 905 10.82 13.16 70.24
C PHE A 905 10.96 12.15 71.38
N LYS A 906 10.62 12.55 72.61
CA LYS A 906 10.65 11.66 73.79
C LYS A 906 9.66 10.49 73.66
N GLU A 907 8.47 10.74 73.12
CA GLU A 907 7.44 9.72 72.91
C GLU A 907 7.80 8.75 71.78
N GLU A 908 8.10 9.27 70.58
CA GLU A 908 8.31 8.44 69.38
C GLU A 908 9.70 7.82 69.30
N ARG A 909 10.69 8.38 70.00
CA ARG A 909 12.11 7.98 69.95
C ARG A 909 12.70 7.85 71.34
N SER A 910 11.94 7.25 72.26
CA SER A 910 12.31 7.10 73.68
C SER A 910 13.72 6.56 73.91
N ARG A 911 14.18 5.59 73.11
CA ARG A 911 15.55 5.06 73.23
C ARG A 911 16.62 6.05 72.74
N GLU A 912 16.39 6.72 71.61
CA GLU A 912 17.34 7.74 71.13
C GLU A 912 17.40 8.92 72.11
N TYR A 913 16.26 9.33 72.67
CA TYR A 913 16.19 10.35 73.70
C TYR A 913 17.00 9.98 74.95
N GLU A 914 16.82 8.76 75.47
CA GLU A 914 17.60 8.24 76.61
C GLU A 914 19.12 8.27 76.31
N GLN A 915 19.53 7.95 75.08
CA GLN A 915 20.93 7.96 74.65
C GLN A 915 21.52 9.38 74.55
N VAL A 916 20.80 10.30 73.91
CA VAL A 916 21.24 11.70 73.73
C VAL A 916 21.26 12.43 75.08
N LEU A 917 20.35 12.08 75.99
CA LEU A 917 20.37 12.57 77.36
C LEU A 917 21.60 12.03 78.11
N ALA A 918 21.91 10.74 77.96
CA ALA A 918 23.08 10.12 78.61
C ALA A 918 24.42 10.62 78.04
N SER A 919 24.49 11.01 76.77
CA SER A 919 25.70 11.56 76.14
C SER A 919 25.96 13.04 76.46
N GLY A 920 25.00 13.74 77.07
CA GLY A 920 25.11 15.17 77.35
C GLY A 920 24.95 16.08 76.12
N GLU A 921 24.60 15.54 74.95
CA GLU A 921 24.48 16.33 73.71
C GLU A 921 23.13 17.05 73.54
N LEU A 922 22.15 16.78 74.42
CA LEU A 922 20.78 17.26 74.25
C LEU A 922 20.71 18.78 74.10
N GLU A 923 21.36 19.53 75.00
CA GLU A 923 21.32 21.00 75.01
C GLU A 923 21.86 21.62 73.71
N ASN A 924 22.91 21.02 73.12
CA ASN A 924 23.53 21.50 71.89
C ASN A 924 22.64 21.35 70.65
N LYS A 925 21.62 20.49 70.71
CA LYS A 925 20.69 20.23 69.60
C LYS A 925 19.29 20.82 69.83
N LEU A 926 19.07 21.53 70.93
CA LEU A 926 17.81 22.22 71.20
C LEU A 926 17.77 23.58 70.48
N GLU A 927 16.76 23.75 69.63
CA GLU A 927 16.53 24.95 68.84
C GLU A 927 15.13 25.54 69.10
N ASN A 928 14.93 26.77 68.64
CA ASN A 928 13.62 27.41 68.61
C ASN A 928 12.72 26.78 67.52
N PRO A 929 11.39 26.82 67.70
CA PRO A 929 10.43 26.33 66.71
C PRO A 929 10.66 26.94 65.32
N PRO A 930 10.33 26.21 64.24
CA PRO A 930 10.44 26.73 62.88
C PRO A 930 9.53 27.95 62.69
N SER A 931 9.93 28.87 61.80
CA SER A 931 9.12 30.06 61.50
C SER A 931 7.78 29.67 60.85
N LYS A 932 6.74 30.48 61.08
CA LYS A 932 5.40 30.23 60.50
C LYS A 932 5.44 30.10 58.97
N GLY A 933 6.25 30.92 58.30
CA GLY A 933 6.45 30.86 56.86
C GLY A 933 7.10 29.55 56.41
N HIS A 934 8.20 29.14 57.06
CA HIS A 934 8.89 27.88 56.72
C HIS A 934 7.97 26.66 56.90
N LEU A 935 7.18 26.65 57.99
CA LEU A 935 6.19 25.61 58.24
C LEU A 935 5.08 25.60 57.17
N PHE A 936 4.60 26.79 56.76
CA PHE A 936 3.57 26.92 55.72
C PHE A 936 4.06 26.37 54.37
N TYR A 937 5.22 26.80 53.89
CA TYR A 937 5.78 26.31 52.62
C TYR A 937 6.08 24.81 52.67
N SER A 938 6.59 24.29 53.80
CA SER A 938 6.82 22.85 53.97
C SER A 938 5.54 22.04 53.85
N LYS A 939 4.43 22.54 54.43
CA LYS A 939 3.11 21.88 54.31
C LYS A 939 2.57 21.98 52.90
N LEU A 940 2.58 23.16 52.29
CA LEU A 940 2.10 23.37 50.93
C LEU A 940 2.82 22.44 49.94
N PHE A 941 4.16 22.44 50.00
CA PHE A 941 4.99 21.56 49.20
C PHE A 941 4.65 20.09 49.46
N GLY A 942 4.68 19.64 50.70
CA GLY A 942 4.33 18.25 51.06
C GLY A 942 2.94 17.82 50.59
N PHE A 943 1.93 18.67 50.70
CA PHE A 943 0.57 18.37 50.25
C PHE A 943 0.47 18.20 48.74
N ILE A 944 1.20 19.01 47.96
CA ILE A 944 1.25 18.87 46.51
C ILE A 944 1.77 17.46 46.15
N PHE A 945 2.93 17.06 46.67
CA PHE A 945 3.49 15.73 46.36
C PHE A 945 2.65 14.58 46.89
N LEU A 946 2.12 14.70 48.11
CA LEU A 946 1.24 13.69 48.69
C LEU A 946 0.00 13.49 47.81
N THR A 947 -0.64 14.59 47.39
CA THR A 947 -1.82 14.52 46.52
C THR A 947 -1.47 13.93 45.17
N THR A 948 -0.37 14.37 44.54
CA THR A 948 0.06 13.81 43.26
C THR A 948 0.38 12.32 43.36
N GLY A 949 1.08 11.87 44.40
CA GLY A 949 1.36 10.44 44.61
C GLY A 949 0.09 9.61 44.83
N ILE A 950 -0.88 10.12 45.59
CA ILE A 950 -2.18 9.46 45.78
C ILE A 950 -2.95 9.34 44.46
N VAL A 951 -2.95 10.41 43.64
CA VAL A 951 -3.58 10.40 42.31
C VAL A 951 -2.91 9.37 41.40
N ILE A 952 -1.57 9.30 41.40
CA ILE A 952 -0.83 8.29 40.63
C ILE A 952 -1.21 6.87 41.08
N VAL A 953 -1.24 6.60 42.39
CA VAL A 953 -1.65 5.27 42.89
C VAL A 953 -3.09 4.94 42.54
N ALA A 954 -4.01 5.89 42.66
CA ALA A 954 -5.40 5.67 42.28
C ALA A 954 -5.53 5.31 40.78
N ALA A 955 -4.79 5.99 39.92
CA ALA A 955 -4.73 5.69 38.49
C ALA A 955 -4.08 4.32 38.21
N ILE A 956 -3.02 3.94 38.94
CA ILE A 956 -2.41 2.60 38.86
C ILE A 956 -3.41 1.53 39.27
N LEU A 957 -4.07 1.67 40.42
CA LEU A 957 -5.06 0.71 40.91
C LEU A 957 -6.24 0.58 39.94
N TYR A 958 -6.73 1.69 39.40
CA TYR A 958 -7.75 1.67 38.35
C TYR A 958 -7.25 0.90 37.11
N SER A 959 -6.01 1.14 36.70
CA SER A 959 -5.42 0.44 35.56
C SER A 959 -5.37 -1.06 35.80
N VAL A 960 -4.80 -1.51 36.92
CA VAL A 960 -4.65 -2.93 37.25
C VAL A 960 -5.99 -3.64 37.43
N LEU A 961 -7.02 -2.97 37.98
CA LEU A 961 -8.31 -3.60 38.27
C LEU A 961 -9.29 -3.58 37.09
N PHE A 962 -9.25 -2.54 36.25
CA PHE A 962 -10.30 -2.29 35.25
C PHE A 962 -9.79 -2.14 33.81
N ALA A 963 -8.58 -1.61 33.61
CA ALA A 963 -8.04 -1.35 32.26
C ALA A 963 -7.09 -2.46 31.77
N TYR A 964 -6.42 -3.17 32.67
CA TYR A 964 -5.47 -4.22 32.35
C TYR A 964 -6.22 -5.54 32.07
N ARG A 965 -6.75 -5.66 30.84
CA ARG A 965 -7.10 -6.96 30.27
C ARG A 965 -5.82 -7.52 29.65
N GLY A 966 -5.15 -8.39 30.41
CA GLY A 966 -3.90 -9.04 29.99
C GLY A 966 -4.03 -9.91 28.76
#